data_AF-A0A929ST75-F1
#
_entry.id   AF-A0A929ST75-F1
#
_cell.length_a   1.000
_cell.length_b   1.000
_cell.length_c   1.000
_cell.angle_alpha   90.00
_cell.angle_beta   90.00
_cell.angle_gamma   90.00
#
_symmetry.space_group_name_H-M   'P 1'
#
loop_
_entity.id
_entity.type
_entity.pdbx_description
1 polymer ?
#
loop_
_entity_poly.entity_id
_entity_poly.type
_entity_poly.pdbx_seq_one_letter_code
_entity_poly.pdbx_strand_id
1 'polypeptide(L)'
;MKIYKLNLSLRECLDKEWIVTNGIGGFASSTVCFANTRRYHSLLTAPTKKNGVRRVFLSKIDEALVIDKKEYPIYTNMSKDYISDGYNKMEMFEKDIFPKALFKIETEDKQENEENVYIEKEVFMETGKNTVCIIYTVTTSLRSAILRLTPLVNNRNFHGLNNDDKNEFDKFKQLEVSKNTLLNRFGKKIKYTYLGNDTNINEMYLFVSDSKYSIFENNQFKNIEYIREKERGFDYIEDIYIPGMFEVEIPANVTKKIYVYASLESEDKHVKNIYDKEIQRINNLERENNFKYKFEKEEYIKGKDNVIRLENFKRNITMSADQFIISEGNLKNIIAGYPWFLDWMRDTMISFEGLLLKTRRYEDARKVIENIVDKTLISKDYIKKLGIEKDITFIPNTFDEYILKPLFNSVDSSLLFFEVIYNYMKYIVKENTKNPYSYLNNDDKNIISKYFRLKNVDKLEKKYFKEIIYNFLKSIYYSYSDGIDIENSQIYLDKDFLISAGNDNVQLTWMDAKVEGVPVTPRSGKSVEINAMWYNAIKILEEFAIENGEKDFAKNLNEFGNIVRENFERIFENGKKGLKDTEKSEKIRPNQLFAISLTYPVIQKEEIVNNILEIVEKKLLNKYGLKTLAKCEEGYVENYFGDEKQRDRKLSSRNIMAMAFRIIL
;
A
#
# COMPACT_ATOMS: atom_id res chain seq x y z
N MET A 1 3.70 17.73 0.83
CA MET A 1 4.88 17.98 -0.03
C MET A 1 4.62 19.22 -0.86
N LYS A 2 5.51 20.22 -0.84
CA LYS A 2 5.36 21.45 -1.65
C LYS A 2 6.67 21.77 -2.34
N ILE A 3 6.62 22.04 -3.64
CA ILE A 3 7.78 22.25 -4.50
C ILE A 3 7.49 23.45 -5.40
N TYR A 4 8.40 24.42 -5.45
CA TYR A 4 8.29 25.62 -6.28
C TYR A 4 9.21 25.50 -7.51
N LYS A 5 8.94 26.30 -8.55
CA LYS A 5 9.67 26.32 -9.83
C LYS A 5 11.21 26.24 -9.71
N LEU A 6 11.79 26.97 -8.76
CA LEU A 6 13.24 26.98 -8.50
C LEU A 6 13.81 25.59 -8.15
N ASN A 7 12.98 24.66 -7.68
CA ASN A 7 13.32 23.28 -7.30
C ASN A 7 12.50 22.25 -8.11
N LEU A 8 12.04 22.63 -9.31
CA LEU A 8 11.31 21.78 -10.27
C LEU A 8 12.11 21.64 -11.57
N SER A 9 13.36 21.18 -11.48
CA SER A 9 14.06 20.72 -12.68
C SER A 9 13.34 19.52 -13.32
N LEU A 10 13.55 19.28 -14.62
CA LEU A 10 13.00 18.11 -15.31
C LEU A 10 13.31 16.81 -14.57
N ARG A 11 14.54 16.66 -14.06
CA ARG A 11 14.92 15.49 -13.27
C ARG A 11 14.12 15.38 -11.98
N GLU A 12 14.06 16.45 -11.20
CA GLU A 12 13.32 16.44 -9.92
C GLU A 12 11.83 16.17 -10.12
N CYS A 13 11.26 16.68 -11.20
CA CYS A 13 9.85 16.47 -11.47
C CYS A 13 9.55 15.04 -11.95
N LEU A 14 10.46 14.37 -12.65
CA LEU A 14 10.34 12.96 -13.07
C LEU A 14 10.71 11.94 -11.98
N ASP A 15 11.50 12.34 -10.97
CA ASP A 15 11.94 11.49 -9.85
C ASP A 15 10.91 11.43 -8.70
N LYS A 16 10.00 12.41 -8.60
CA LYS A 16 8.99 12.50 -7.53
C LYS A 16 7.61 12.11 -8.06
N GLU A 17 6.94 11.23 -7.32
CA GLU A 17 5.65 10.64 -7.72
C GLU A 17 4.57 10.94 -6.66
N TRP A 18 3.31 10.97 -7.11
CA TRP A 18 2.15 11.06 -6.23
C TRP A 18 1.15 9.96 -6.55
N ILE A 19 0.38 9.56 -5.54
CA ILE A 19 -0.73 8.63 -5.65
C ILE A 19 -1.90 9.08 -4.78
N VAL A 20 -3.12 8.85 -5.29
CA VAL A 20 -4.38 8.93 -4.55
C VAL A 20 -5.16 7.64 -4.82
N THR A 21 -5.85 7.11 -3.82
CA THR A 21 -6.56 5.82 -3.91
C THR A 21 -8.04 6.00 -3.58
N ASN A 22 -8.85 5.03 -3.97
CA ASN A 22 -10.30 5.07 -3.75
C ASN A 22 -10.80 4.12 -2.66
N GLY A 23 -9.91 3.49 -1.88
CA GLY A 23 -10.31 2.58 -0.79
C GLY A 23 -10.99 1.28 -1.24
N ILE A 24 -10.92 0.91 -2.52
CA ILE A 24 -11.35 -0.39 -3.06
C ILE A 24 -10.29 -1.02 -3.99
N GLY A 25 -9.06 -0.50 -3.95
CA GLY A 25 -7.92 -1.00 -4.72
C GLY A 25 -7.68 -0.31 -6.07
N GLY A 26 -8.49 0.68 -6.42
CA GLY A 26 -8.25 1.60 -7.53
C GLY A 26 -7.43 2.82 -7.10
N PHE A 27 -6.72 3.42 -8.05
CA PHE A 27 -5.84 4.55 -7.80
C PHE A 27 -5.63 5.44 -9.03
N ALA A 28 -5.19 6.67 -8.77
CA ALA A 28 -4.61 7.59 -9.74
C ALA A 28 -3.19 7.93 -9.29
N SER A 29 -2.23 7.94 -10.22
CA SER A 29 -0.84 8.25 -9.94
C SER A 29 -0.11 8.83 -11.14
N SER A 30 0.86 9.69 -10.88
CA SER A 30 1.80 10.19 -11.89
C SER A 30 3.03 10.79 -11.20
N THR A 31 3.93 11.36 -11.99
CA THR A 31 5.00 12.23 -11.48
C THR A 31 4.44 13.60 -11.08
N VAL A 32 5.20 14.41 -10.34
CA VAL A 32 4.76 15.75 -9.93
C VAL A 32 4.51 16.69 -11.12
N CYS A 33 5.15 16.45 -12.28
CA CYS A 33 4.85 17.17 -13.54
C CYS A 33 3.81 16.48 -14.43
N PHE A 34 3.09 15.48 -13.89
CA PHE A 34 2.08 14.71 -14.61
C PHE A 34 2.62 13.99 -15.87
N ALA A 35 3.92 13.71 -15.92
CA ALA A 35 4.51 12.83 -16.91
C ALA A 35 4.37 11.37 -16.44
N ASN A 36 3.83 10.50 -17.29
CA ASN A 36 3.77 9.09 -17.00
C ASN A 36 5.13 8.45 -17.35
N THR A 37 5.91 8.11 -16.33
CA THR A 37 7.25 7.49 -16.46
C THR A 37 7.21 5.98 -16.24
N ARG A 38 6.07 5.45 -15.82
CA ARG A 38 5.78 4.03 -15.57
C ARG A 38 4.52 3.61 -16.31
N ARG A 39 4.46 2.34 -16.73
CA ARG A 39 3.22 1.72 -17.26
C ARG A 39 2.04 1.74 -16.29
N TYR A 40 2.30 1.96 -15.01
CA TYR A 40 1.31 2.01 -13.93
C TYR A 40 0.78 3.43 -13.64
N HIS A 41 1.45 4.47 -14.14
CA HIS A 41 0.96 5.84 -14.00
C HIS A 41 -0.28 6.02 -14.87
N SER A 42 -1.34 6.54 -14.24
CA SER A 42 -2.64 6.73 -14.86
C SER A 42 -3.52 7.63 -14.01
N LEU A 43 -4.49 8.30 -14.63
CA LEU A 43 -5.53 9.01 -13.91
C LEU A 43 -6.63 8.06 -13.40
N LEU A 44 -6.84 6.91 -14.04
CA LEU A 44 -7.78 5.90 -13.54
C LEU A 44 -7.23 4.49 -13.77
N THR A 45 -6.70 3.88 -12.71
CA THR A 45 -6.52 2.43 -12.59
C THR A 45 -7.55 1.87 -11.63
N ALA A 46 -8.23 0.80 -12.01
CA ALA A 46 -9.27 0.20 -11.20
C ALA A 46 -9.28 -1.33 -11.28
N PRO A 47 -9.66 -2.04 -10.20
CA PRO A 47 -9.89 -3.47 -10.24
C PRO A 47 -11.12 -3.80 -11.08
N THR A 48 -11.02 -4.82 -11.95
CA THR A 48 -12.13 -5.22 -12.84
C THR A 48 -12.73 -6.57 -12.47
N LYS A 49 -11.95 -7.47 -11.87
CA LYS A 49 -12.43 -8.76 -11.37
C LYS A 49 -12.80 -8.66 -9.89
N LYS A 50 -13.61 -9.62 -9.39
CA LYS A 50 -13.69 -9.92 -7.95
C LYS A 50 -12.31 -10.17 -7.33
N ASN A 51 -11.35 -10.58 -8.15
CA ASN A 51 -10.01 -11.05 -7.78
C ASN A 51 -8.97 -9.91 -7.62
N GLY A 52 -9.37 -8.64 -7.76
CA GLY A 52 -8.46 -7.50 -7.59
C GLY A 52 -7.58 -7.16 -8.81
N VAL A 53 -7.61 -7.94 -9.90
CA VAL A 53 -6.87 -7.64 -11.15
C VAL A 53 -7.21 -6.24 -11.64
N ARG A 54 -6.19 -5.40 -11.79
CA ARG A 54 -6.34 -3.99 -12.16
C ARG A 54 -6.19 -3.76 -13.66
N ARG A 55 -6.89 -2.76 -14.17
CA ARG A 55 -6.76 -2.26 -15.54
C ARG A 55 -6.59 -0.75 -15.55
N VAL A 56 -5.88 -0.25 -16.56
CA VAL A 56 -5.75 1.19 -16.82
C VAL A 56 -6.87 1.60 -17.77
N PHE A 57 -7.68 2.58 -17.35
CA PHE A 57 -8.83 3.09 -18.12
C PHE A 57 -8.59 4.49 -18.69
N LEU A 58 -7.93 5.36 -17.91
CA LEU A 58 -7.54 6.69 -18.35
C LEU A 58 -6.07 6.90 -18.01
N SER A 59 -5.21 6.89 -19.02
CA SER A 59 -3.77 7.09 -18.83
C SER A 59 -3.49 8.52 -18.41
N LYS A 60 -4.07 9.50 -19.12
CA LYS A 60 -3.86 10.93 -18.88
C LYS A 60 -4.94 11.76 -19.57
N ILE A 61 -4.97 13.05 -19.28
CA ILE A 61 -5.58 14.07 -20.12
C ILE A 61 -4.45 15.02 -20.48
N ASP A 62 -4.25 15.28 -21.77
CA ASP A 62 -3.31 16.27 -22.25
C ASP A 62 -4.00 17.63 -22.34
N GLU A 63 -3.49 18.60 -21.58
CA GLU A 63 -4.08 19.92 -21.45
C GLU A 63 -3.33 21.00 -22.24
N ALA A 64 -4.06 21.89 -22.89
CA ALA A 64 -3.50 23.09 -23.52
C ALA A 64 -4.43 24.30 -23.35
N LEU A 65 -3.84 25.49 -23.28
CA LEU A 65 -4.59 26.75 -23.37
C LEU A 65 -4.37 27.37 -24.74
N VAL A 66 -5.45 27.78 -25.41
CA VAL A 66 -5.40 28.57 -26.64
C VAL A 66 -5.74 30.01 -26.30
N ILE A 67 -4.79 30.92 -26.51
CA ILE A 67 -4.91 32.36 -26.26
C ILE A 67 -4.46 33.07 -27.54
N ASP A 68 -5.28 33.99 -28.06
CA ASP A 68 -5.02 34.69 -29.33
C ASP A 68 -4.63 33.76 -30.49
N LYS A 69 -5.32 32.61 -30.58
CA LYS A 69 -5.08 31.52 -31.57
C LYS A 69 -3.72 30.81 -31.43
N LYS A 70 -2.89 31.16 -30.46
CA LYS A 70 -1.66 30.42 -30.14
C LYS A 70 -1.95 29.39 -29.06
N GLU A 71 -1.48 28.17 -29.26
CA GLU A 71 -1.65 27.05 -28.35
C GLU A 71 -0.45 26.92 -27.42
N TYR A 72 -0.73 26.75 -26.14
CA TYR A 72 0.24 26.59 -25.06
C TYR A 72 0.01 25.25 -24.37
N PRO A 73 0.76 24.19 -24.75
CA PRO A 73 0.69 22.90 -24.06
C PRO A 73 1.14 23.02 -22.60
N ILE A 74 0.35 22.44 -21.71
CA ILE A 74 0.57 22.36 -20.26
C ILE A 74 0.94 20.93 -19.83
N TYR A 75 0.61 19.94 -20.66
CA TYR A 75 0.94 18.54 -20.42
C TYR A 75 2.44 18.26 -20.63
N THR A 76 2.97 17.32 -19.85
CA THR A 76 4.31 16.73 -20.04
C THR A 76 4.20 15.27 -20.48
N ASN A 77 4.59 14.95 -21.72
CA ASN A 77 4.71 13.61 -22.27
C ASN A 77 6.16 13.38 -22.70
N MET A 78 6.59 12.13 -22.67
CA MET A 78 7.93 11.72 -23.07
C MET A 78 7.82 10.73 -24.23
N SER A 79 8.68 10.92 -25.22
CA SER A 79 8.96 10.00 -26.31
C SER A 79 10.47 10.02 -26.56
N LYS A 80 10.98 9.11 -27.39
CA LYS A 80 12.42 8.90 -27.60
C LYS A 80 13.23 10.19 -27.81
N ASP A 81 12.71 11.10 -28.63
CA ASP A 81 13.43 12.31 -29.06
C ASP A 81 12.67 13.61 -28.73
N TYR A 82 11.59 13.52 -27.95
CA TYR A 82 10.74 14.67 -27.63
C TYR A 82 10.14 14.58 -26.23
N ILE A 83 10.25 15.69 -25.49
CA ILE A 83 9.58 15.93 -24.21
C ILE A 83 8.73 17.17 -24.39
N SER A 84 7.44 17.08 -24.10
CA SER A 84 6.57 18.25 -24.21
C SER A 84 6.82 19.28 -23.12
N ASP A 85 6.55 20.54 -23.44
CA ASP A 85 6.99 21.72 -22.71
C ASP A 85 6.14 22.08 -21.46
N GLY A 86 5.26 21.16 -21.00
CA GLY A 86 4.36 21.41 -19.90
C GLY A 86 5.07 21.70 -18.57
N TYR A 87 6.11 20.93 -18.26
CA TYR A 87 6.88 21.06 -17.02
C TYR A 87 7.56 22.43 -16.87
N ASN A 88 7.98 23.06 -17.96
CA ASN A 88 8.60 24.39 -17.95
C ASN A 88 7.64 25.50 -17.52
N LYS A 89 6.33 25.27 -17.68
CA LYS A 89 5.27 26.21 -17.30
C LYS A 89 4.80 26.02 -15.87
N MET A 90 5.31 25.03 -15.14
CA MET A 90 4.95 24.81 -13.74
C MET A 90 5.56 25.86 -12.83
N GLU A 91 4.74 26.49 -12.01
CA GLU A 91 5.17 27.38 -10.94
C GLU A 91 5.28 26.64 -9.60
N MET A 92 4.41 25.66 -9.38
CA MET A 92 4.31 24.97 -8.10
C MET A 92 3.66 23.60 -8.25
N PHE A 93 4.13 22.64 -7.46
CA PHE A 93 3.42 21.42 -7.12
C PHE A 93 3.20 21.33 -5.61
N GLU A 94 1.99 20.96 -5.20
CA GLU A 94 1.63 20.73 -3.80
C GLU A 94 0.83 19.43 -3.68
N LYS A 95 1.24 18.56 -2.78
CA LYS A 95 0.42 17.45 -2.28
C LYS A 95 0.28 17.64 -0.77
N ASP A 96 -0.73 18.40 -0.38
CA ASP A 96 -1.21 18.45 1.00
C ASP A 96 -2.18 17.28 1.22
N ILE A 97 -3.45 17.48 0.87
CA ILE A 97 -4.45 16.40 0.75
C ILE A 97 -4.37 15.75 -0.64
N PHE A 98 -4.72 16.52 -1.65
CA PHE A 98 -4.71 16.10 -3.05
C PHE A 98 -3.51 16.68 -3.81
N PRO A 99 -2.98 15.97 -4.81
CA PRO A 99 -1.99 16.51 -5.74
C PRO A 99 -2.58 17.68 -6.52
N LYS A 100 -1.85 18.80 -6.48
CA LYS A 100 -2.20 20.08 -7.05
C LYS A 100 -0.98 20.65 -7.77
N ALA A 101 -1.17 21.15 -8.99
CA ALA A 101 -0.14 21.88 -9.72
C ALA A 101 -0.66 23.21 -10.23
N LEU A 102 0.16 24.24 -10.12
CA LEU A 102 -0.06 25.56 -10.68
C LEU A 102 0.87 25.75 -11.88
N PHE A 103 0.30 26.17 -13.00
CA PHE A 103 1.04 26.53 -14.20
C PHE A 103 0.78 28.00 -14.55
N LYS A 104 1.81 28.64 -15.11
CA LYS A 104 1.78 30.02 -15.59
C LYS A 104 2.07 30.02 -17.09
N ILE A 105 1.17 30.63 -17.85
CA ILE A 105 1.34 30.88 -19.28
C ILE A 105 1.68 32.34 -19.45
N GLU A 106 2.89 32.60 -19.92
CA GLU A 106 3.34 33.94 -20.31
C GLU A 106 2.93 34.18 -21.77
N THR A 107 2.18 35.26 -22.00
CA THR A 107 1.76 35.66 -23.33
C THR A 107 2.51 36.92 -23.73
N GLU A 108 3.29 36.84 -24.81
CA GLU A 108 3.94 37.99 -25.43
C GLU A 108 3.06 38.53 -26.55
N ASP A 109 2.94 39.86 -26.65
CA ASP A 109 2.41 40.52 -27.83
C ASP A 109 3.42 41.52 -28.38
N LYS A 110 3.28 41.86 -29.67
CA LYS A 110 4.10 42.84 -30.41
C LYS A 110 4.01 44.27 -29.86
N GLN A 111 3.20 44.52 -28.83
CA GLN A 111 2.95 45.82 -28.19
C GLN A 111 3.32 45.85 -26.68
N GLU A 112 4.19 44.96 -26.20
CA GLU A 112 4.75 44.98 -24.82
C GLU A 112 3.75 44.83 -23.65
N ASN A 113 2.49 44.44 -23.90
CA ASN A 113 1.55 44.10 -22.83
C ASN A 113 1.71 42.62 -22.43
N GLU A 114 2.64 42.36 -21.51
CA GLU A 114 2.79 41.05 -20.86
C GLU A 114 1.53 40.70 -20.04
N GLU A 115 0.90 39.57 -20.35
CA GLU A 115 -0.17 39.00 -19.53
C GLU A 115 0.16 37.56 -19.13
N ASN A 116 -0.16 37.23 -17.88
CA ASN A 116 -0.05 35.89 -17.33
C ASN A 116 -1.43 35.26 -17.17
N VAL A 117 -1.63 34.09 -17.78
CA VAL A 117 -2.79 33.23 -17.50
C VAL A 117 -2.35 32.10 -16.58
N TYR A 118 -3.09 31.87 -15.50
CA TYR A 118 -2.79 30.82 -14.53
C TYR A 118 -3.79 29.68 -14.66
N ILE A 119 -3.30 28.45 -14.54
CA ILE A 119 -4.13 27.25 -14.44
C ILE A 119 -3.66 26.39 -13.29
N GLU A 120 -4.59 26.09 -12.38
CA GLU A 120 -4.41 25.12 -11.31
C GLU A 120 -5.12 23.81 -11.68
N LYS A 121 -4.43 22.68 -11.53
CA LYS A 121 -4.98 21.33 -11.69
C LYS A 121 -4.93 20.62 -10.35
N GLU A 122 -6.06 20.09 -9.89
CA GLU A 122 -6.16 19.29 -8.66
C GLU A 122 -6.84 17.95 -8.96
N VAL A 123 -6.23 16.83 -8.53
CA VAL A 123 -6.70 15.47 -8.84
C VAL A 123 -7.03 14.69 -7.57
N PHE A 124 -8.20 14.06 -7.51
CA PHE A 124 -8.63 13.25 -6.37
C PHE A 124 -9.52 12.09 -6.82
N MET A 125 -9.80 11.14 -5.93
CA MET A 125 -10.72 10.03 -6.19
C MET A 125 -11.87 10.03 -5.21
N GLU A 126 -13.02 9.52 -5.65
CA GLU A 126 -14.18 9.27 -4.81
C GLU A 126 -13.96 7.98 -3.99
N THR A 127 -14.03 8.06 -2.66
CA THR A 127 -13.87 6.87 -1.83
C THR A 127 -15.01 5.87 -2.09
N GLY A 128 -14.66 4.60 -2.27
CA GLY A 128 -15.60 3.50 -2.51
C GLY A 128 -16.05 3.34 -3.96
N LYS A 129 -15.58 4.19 -4.89
CA LYS A 129 -16.01 4.20 -6.29
C LYS A 129 -14.83 4.24 -7.25
N ASN A 130 -14.97 3.63 -8.43
CA ASN A 130 -13.97 3.73 -9.49
C ASN A 130 -14.16 5.04 -10.28
N THR A 131 -13.99 6.16 -9.57
CA THR A 131 -14.14 7.53 -10.09
C THR A 131 -12.90 8.34 -9.76
N VAL A 132 -12.25 8.89 -10.78
CA VAL A 132 -11.28 9.99 -10.62
C VAL A 132 -11.95 11.31 -10.97
N CYS A 133 -11.66 12.34 -10.18
CA CYS A 133 -12.14 13.69 -10.35
C CYS A 133 -10.96 14.64 -10.54
N ILE A 134 -11.14 15.64 -11.39
CA ILE A 134 -10.15 16.69 -11.64
C ILE A 134 -10.88 18.03 -11.59
N ILE A 135 -10.27 19.00 -10.91
CA ILE A 135 -10.72 20.39 -10.91
C ILE A 135 -9.63 21.21 -11.59
N TYR A 136 -9.99 21.90 -12.67
CA TYR A 136 -9.17 22.95 -13.23
C TYR A 136 -9.69 24.31 -12.77
N THR A 137 -8.81 25.16 -12.23
CA THR A 137 -9.12 26.56 -11.94
C THR A 137 -8.28 27.41 -12.87
N VAL A 138 -8.91 28.11 -13.81
CA VAL A 138 -8.22 28.97 -14.78
C VAL A 138 -8.53 30.43 -14.46
N THR A 139 -7.49 31.24 -14.34
CA THR A 139 -7.56 32.67 -14.07
C THR A 139 -7.00 33.45 -15.26
N THR A 140 -7.85 34.26 -15.87
CA THR A 140 -7.55 35.15 -16.99
C THR A 140 -7.67 36.61 -16.56
N SER A 141 -7.00 37.54 -17.26
CA SER A 141 -7.11 38.97 -16.99
C SER A 141 -7.59 39.77 -18.22
N LEU A 142 -6.73 40.11 -19.16
CA LEU A 142 -7.07 40.89 -20.35
C LEU A 142 -7.59 40.01 -21.50
N ARG A 143 -7.06 38.80 -21.65
CA ARG A 143 -7.39 37.89 -22.76
C ARG A 143 -8.32 36.75 -22.33
N SER A 144 -9.20 36.36 -23.24
CA SER A 144 -9.94 35.09 -23.10
C SER A 144 -9.04 33.91 -23.47
N ALA A 145 -9.43 32.72 -23.03
CA ALA A 145 -8.73 31.48 -23.34
C ALA A 145 -9.71 30.36 -23.69
N ILE A 146 -9.23 29.37 -24.44
CA ILE A 146 -9.91 28.09 -24.60
C ILE A 146 -9.06 27.02 -23.93
N LEU A 147 -9.63 26.31 -22.95
CA LEU A 147 -9.00 25.14 -22.36
C LEU A 147 -9.35 23.91 -23.19
N ARG A 148 -8.31 23.28 -23.75
CA ARG A 148 -8.37 22.01 -24.46
C ARG A 148 -7.98 20.87 -23.54
N LEU A 149 -8.81 19.84 -23.50
CA LEU A 149 -8.58 18.62 -22.72
C LEU A 149 -8.70 17.40 -23.64
N THR A 150 -7.58 16.76 -23.92
CA THR A 150 -7.47 15.61 -24.82
C THR A 150 -7.23 14.33 -24.01
N PRO A 151 -8.25 13.51 -23.75
CA PRO A 151 -8.09 12.27 -22.97
C PRO A 151 -7.28 11.22 -23.73
N LEU A 152 -6.37 10.55 -23.02
CA LEU A 152 -5.63 9.38 -23.48
C LEU A 152 -6.27 8.14 -22.84
N VAL A 153 -7.14 7.48 -23.59
CA VAL A 153 -8.02 6.40 -23.11
C VAL A 153 -7.37 5.04 -23.30
N ASN A 154 -7.58 4.17 -22.33
CA ASN A 154 -7.11 2.80 -22.38
C ASN A 154 -8.19 1.85 -21.80
N ASN A 155 -7.97 0.56 -21.93
CA ASN A 155 -8.64 -0.47 -21.15
C ASN A 155 -7.75 -1.71 -21.24
N ARG A 156 -6.54 -1.63 -20.68
CA ARG A 156 -5.54 -2.70 -20.73
C ARG A 156 -5.27 -3.30 -19.38
N ASN A 157 -4.74 -4.52 -19.35
CA ASN A 157 -4.14 -5.07 -18.14
C ASN A 157 -3.04 -4.11 -17.65
N PHE A 158 -3.05 -3.78 -16.35
CA PHE A 158 -2.12 -2.77 -15.82
C PHE A 158 -0.65 -3.21 -15.83
N HIS A 159 -0.36 -4.52 -15.90
CA HIS A 159 0.99 -5.05 -16.12
C HIS A 159 1.41 -5.07 -17.60
N GLY A 160 0.50 -4.93 -18.57
CA GLY A 160 0.81 -4.93 -20.00
C GLY A 160 0.91 -3.52 -20.61
N LEU A 161 1.33 -3.43 -21.87
CA LEU A 161 1.32 -2.23 -22.71
C LEU A 161 0.64 -2.54 -24.04
N ASN A 162 0.09 -1.50 -24.68
CA ASN A 162 -0.46 -1.59 -26.03
C ASN A 162 0.66 -1.24 -27.03
N ASN A 163 1.01 -2.17 -27.93
CA ASN A 163 2.03 -1.97 -28.96
C ASN A 163 1.43 -2.16 -30.36
N ASP A 164 2.01 -1.48 -31.36
CA ASP A 164 1.54 -1.24 -32.74
C ASP A 164 1.17 -2.46 -33.62
N ASP A 165 1.06 -3.70 -33.10
CA ASP A 165 0.82 -4.93 -33.90
C ASP A 165 -0.55 -5.62 -33.70
N LYS A 166 -1.45 -5.08 -32.86
CA LYS A 166 -2.68 -5.80 -32.43
C LYS A 166 -4.02 -5.15 -32.76
N ASN A 167 -4.07 -4.04 -33.50
CA ASN A 167 -5.31 -3.29 -33.80
C ASN A 167 -6.23 -3.16 -32.56
N GLU A 168 -5.66 -2.84 -31.39
CA GLU A 168 -6.45 -2.78 -30.15
C GLU A 168 -7.38 -1.57 -30.11
N PHE A 169 -7.23 -0.62 -31.04
CA PHE A 169 -7.98 0.64 -31.07
C PHE A 169 -9.31 0.57 -31.81
N ASP A 170 -9.45 -0.33 -32.80
CA ASP A 170 -10.75 -0.67 -33.41
C ASP A 170 -11.73 -1.27 -32.37
N LYS A 171 -11.19 -1.65 -31.20
CA LYS A 171 -11.97 -2.11 -30.06
C LYS A 171 -12.54 -0.97 -29.23
N PHE A 172 -12.40 0.30 -29.59
CA PHE A 172 -13.06 1.39 -28.86
C PHE A 172 -14.19 2.02 -29.67
N LYS A 173 -15.33 2.21 -29.00
CA LYS A 173 -16.44 3.03 -29.45
C LYS A 173 -16.67 4.17 -28.48
N GLN A 174 -17.12 5.31 -29.00
CA GLN A 174 -17.51 6.43 -28.18
C GLN A 174 -18.92 6.89 -28.53
N LEU A 175 -19.67 7.30 -27.51
CA LEU A 175 -21.02 7.83 -27.64
C LEU A 175 -21.22 8.99 -26.67
N GLU A 176 -21.76 10.10 -27.15
CA GLU A 176 -22.26 11.17 -26.27
C GLU A 176 -23.55 10.69 -25.59
N VAL A 177 -23.54 10.57 -24.26
CA VAL A 177 -24.64 9.97 -23.49
C VAL A 177 -25.47 10.99 -22.70
N SER A 178 -25.04 12.25 -22.62
CA SER A 178 -25.89 13.34 -22.12
C SER A 178 -25.50 14.69 -22.71
N LYS A 179 -26.52 15.49 -23.05
CA LYS A 179 -26.38 16.87 -23.52
C LYS A 179 -26.51 17.92 -22.41
N ASN A 180 -27.23 17.60 -21.33
CA ASN A 180 -27.46 18.45 -20.16
C ASN A 180 -27.76 17.54 -18.95
N THR A 181 -26.91 17.52 -17.94
CA THR A 181 -27.24 16.88 -16.67
C THR A 181 -27.95 17.91 -15.78
N LEU A 182 -29.00 17.51 -15.06
CA LEU A 182 -29.82 18.39 -14.20
C LEU A 182 -29.01 19.11 -13.10
N LEU A 183 -27.76 18.70 -12.88
CA LEU A 183 -26.88 19.12 -11.78
C LEU A 183 -25.69 19.99 -12.22
N ASN A 184 -25.31 20.00 -13.50
CA ASN A 184 -24.29 20.87 -14.10
C ASN A 184 -24.78 21.31 -15.47
N ARG A 185 -25.45 22.48 -15.52
CA ARG A 185 -26.37 22.86 -16.61
C ARG A 185 -25.77 22.92 -18.03
N PHE A 186 -24.44 22.84 -18.19
CA PHE A 186 -23.76 22.83 -19.49
C PHE A 186 -22.52 21.94 -19.36
N GLY A 187 -22.34 20.95 -20.26
CA GLY A 187 -21.19 20.04 -20.23
C GLY A 187 -21.40 18.83 -21.15
N LYS A 188 -20.33 18.05 -21.40
CA LYS A 188 -20.40 16.87 -22.27
C LYS A 188 -19.98 15.62 -21.51
N LYS A 189 -20.83 14.58 -21.58
CA LYS A 189 -20.52 13.24 -21.06
C LYS A 189 -20.34 12.27 -22.23
N ILE A 190 -19.14 11.72 -22.34
CA ILE A 190 -18.79 10.73 -23.35
C ILE A 190 -18.65 9.38 -22.69
N LYS A 191 -19.37 8.38 -23.21
CA LYS A 191 -19.20 6.97 -22.87
C LYS A 191 -18.20 6.36 -23.84
N TYR A 192 -17.12 5.83 -23.30
CA TYR A 192 -16.17 4.99 -24.02
C TYR A 192 -16.47 3.54 -23.75
N THR A 193 -16.65 2.75 -24.81
CA THR A 193 -16.93 1.32 -24.76
C THR A 193 -15.78 0.57 -25.41
N TYR A 194 -15.09 -0.25 -24.62
CA TYR A 194 -14.12 -1.23 -25.09
C TYR A 194 -14.83 -2.51 -25.53
N LEU A 195 -14.42 -3.06 -26.67
CA LEU A 195 -15.01 -4.20 -27.36
C LEU A 195 -14.15 -5.46 -27.24
N GLY A 196 -13.07 -5.42 -26.46
CA GLY A 196 -12.29 -6.62 -26.18
C GLY A 196 -13.01 -7.55 -25.21
N ASN A 197 -12.77 -8.85 -25.39
CA ASN A 197 -13.42 -9.90 -24.59
C ASN A 197 -12.61 -10.30 -23.34
N ASP A 198 -11.51 -9.61 -23.05
CA ASP A 198 -10.57 -9.92 -21.97
C ASP A 198 -10.90 -9.22 -20.64
N THR A 199 -12.04 -8.53 -20.56
CA THR A 199 -12.54 -7.85 -19.36
C THR A 199 -14.07 -7.88 -19.29
N ASN A 200 -14.58 -7.82 -18.08
CA ASN A 200 -16.01 -7.67 -17.76
C ASN A 200 -16.42 -6.20 -17.57
N ILE A 201 -15.45 -5.28 -17.44
CA ILE A 201 -15.71 -3.84 -17.40
C ILE A 201 -15.28 -3.23 -18.72
N ASN A 202 -16.28 -2.92 -19.53
CA ASN A 202 -16.11 -2.43 -20.89
C ASN A 202 -16.41 -0.94 -21.02
N GLU A 203 -17.05 -0.32 -20.03
CA GLU A 203 -17.51 1.06 -20.13
C GLU A 203 -16.77 1.98 -19.17
N MET A 204 -16.39 3.15 -19.67
CA MET A 204 -15.92 4.28 -18.88
C MET A 204 -16.67 5.53 -19.33
N TYR A 205 -17.07 6.37 -18.39
CA TYR A 205 -17.73 7.64 -18.63
C TYR A 205 -16.80 8.79 -18.29
N LEU A 206 -16.57 9.71 -19.22
CA LEU A 206 -15.81 10.94 -19.01
C LEU A 206 -16.73 12.14 -19.19
N PHE A 207 -16.71 13.05 -18.23
CA PHE A 207 -17.48 14.29 -18.26
C PHE A 207 -16.59 15.50 -18.08
N VAL A 208 -16.89 16.58 -18.82
CA VAL A 208 -16.30 17.91 -18.63
C VAL A 208 -17.41 18.96 -18.58
N SER A 209 -17.39 19.81 -17.55
CA SER A 209 -18.34 20.93 -17.42
C SER A 209 -18.05 22.04 -18.44
N ASP A 210 -19.10 22.70 -18.92
CA ASP A 210 -19.08 23.83 -19.88
C ASP A 210 -18.35 23.55 -21.20
N SER A 211 -18.14 22.28 -21.54
CA SER A 211 -17.35 21.90 -22.71
C SER A 211 -18.20 21.70 -23.97
N LYS A 212 -17.59 21.92 -25.12
CA LYS A 212 -17.91 21.23 -26.38
C LYS A 212 -17.02 20.00 -26.52
N TYR A 213 -17.40 19.04 -27.35
CA TYR A 213 -16.59 17.85 -27.63
C TYR A 213 -16.46 17.63 -29.13
N SER A 214 -15.23 17.47 -29.59
CA SER A 214 -14.88 17.13 -30.97
C SER A 214 -14.37 15.71 -31.03
N ILE A 215 -14.98 14.90 -31.90
CA ILE A 215 -14.59 13.50 -32.12
C ILE A 215 -13.35 13.46 -33.02
N PHE A 216 -12.40 12.58 -32.68
CA PHE A 216 -11.36 12.16 -33.59
C PHE A 216 -11.62 10.72 -34.04
N GLU A 217 -11.49 10.46 -35.34
CA GLU A 217 -11.58 9.11 -35.90
C GLU A 217 -10.21 8.44 -35.84
N ASN A 218 -10.12 7.29 -35.17
CA ASN A 218 -8.94 6.42 -35.12
C ASN A 218 -7.61 7.15 -34.82
N ASN A 219 -7.63 8.12 -33.92
CA ASN A 219 -6.45 8.89 -33.55
C ASN A 219 -5.71 8.26 -32.36
N GLN A 220 -4.40 8.44 -32.31
CA GLN A 220 -3.54 7.86 -31.29
C GLN A 220 -2.34 8.74 -30.97
N PHE A 221 -1.90 8.66 -29.73
CA PHE A 221 -0.56 9.09 -29.35
C PHE A 221 0.38 7.92 -29.60
N LYS A 222 1.37 8.10 -30.48
CA LYS A 222 2.36 7.06 -30.76
C LYS A 222 3.60 7.18 -29.89
N ASN A 223 4.17 6.04 -29.52
CA ASN A 223 5.48 5.92 -28.88
C ASN A 223 5.66 6.73 -27.59
N ILE A 224 4.68 6.69 -26.67
CA ILE A 224 4.92 7.17 -25.30
C ILE A 224 6.01 6.33 -24.65
N GLU A 225 7.02 6.97 -24.08
CA GLU A 225 8.11 6.30 -23.37
C GLU A 225 7.94 6.34 -21.84
N TYR A 226 7.97 5.14 -21.24
CA TYR A 226 8.02 4.94 -19.79
C TYR A 226 9.47 4.70 -19.34
N ILE A 227 10.19 5.80 -19.06
CA ILE A 227 11.62 5.74 -18.71
C ILE A 227 11.96 4.80 -17.55
N ARG A 228 11.08 4.62 -16.55
CA ARG A 228 11.31 3.70 -15.44
C ARG A 228 11.15 2.25 -15.84
N GLU A 229 10.32 1.95 -16.83
CA GLU A 229 10.18 0.59 -17.33
C GLU A 229 11.41 0.22 -18.18
N LYS A 230 11.93 1.18 -18.96
CA LYS A 230 13.20 1.05 -19.69
C LYS A 230 14.39 0.77 -18.76
N GLU A 231 14.52 1.55 -17.68
CA GLU A 231 15.54 1.33 -16.63
C GLU A 231 15.44 -0.05 -15.98
N ARG A 232 14.23 -0.64 -15.95
CA ARG A 232 13.95 -1.95 -15.34
C ARG A 232 14.05 -3.10 -16.35
N GLY A 233 14.34 -2.83 -17.62
CA GLY A 233 14.46 -3.84 -18.68
C GLY A 233 13.13 -4.42 -19.18
N PHE A 234 12.01 -3.71 -18.95
CA PHE A 234 10.69 -4.11 -19.46
C PHE A 234 10.32 -3.35 -20.73
N ASP A 235 9.25 -3.79 -21.42
CA ASP A 235 8.62 -2.99 -22.48
C ASP A 235 8.33 -1.57 -21.95
N TYR A 236 8.60 -0.56 -22.75
CA TYR A 236 8.55 0.83 -22.27
C TYR A 236 7.96 1.80 -23.27
N ILE A 237 7.52 1.30 -24.42
CA ILE A 237 6.90 2.10 -25.47
C ILE A 237 5.45 1.67 -25.57
N GLU A 238 4.52 2.63 -25.60
CA GLU A 238 3.08 2.37 -25.73
C GLU A 238 2.43 3.34 -26.72
N ASP A 239 1.48 2.82 -27.49
CA ASP A 239 0.55 3.60 -28.30
C ASP A 239 -0.80 3.71 -27.58
N ILE A 240 -1.36 4.92 -27.49
CA ILE A 240 -2.56 5.19 -26.68
C ILE A 240 -3.66 5.84 -27.50
N TYR A 241 -4.89 5.36 -27.36
CA TYR A 241 -6.05 5.85 -28.07
C TYR A 241 -6.43 7.28 -27.65
N ILE A 242 -6.66 8.15 -28.64
CA ILE A 242 -7.16 9.51 -28.46
C ILE A 242 -8.55 9.61 -29.12
N PRO A 243 -9.64 9.55 -28.34
CA PRO A 243 -10.98 9.53 -28.90
C PRO A 243 -11.47 10.89 -29.41
N GLY A 244 -10.89 11.99 -28.94
CA GLY A 244 -11.41 13.32 -29.21
C GLY A 244 -10.84 14.35 -28.24
N MET A 245 -11.47 15.52 -28.22
CA MET A 245 -11.01 16.67 -27.44
C MET A 245 -12.20 17.46 -26.90
N PHE A 246 -12.13 17.84 -25.62
CA PHE A 246 -13.06 18.77 -25.01
C PHE A 246 -12.51 20.20 -25.10
N GLU A 247 -13.37 21.16 -25.38
CA GLU A 247 -13.03 22.59 -25.42
C GLU A 247 -13.95 23.37 -24.49
N VAL A 248 -13.37 24.10 -23.54
CA VAL A 248 -14.09 24.98 -22.62
C VAL A 248 -13.69 26.42 -22.87
N GLU A 249 -14.66 27.28 -23.16
CA GLU A 249 -14.45 28.72 -23.32
C GLU A 249 -14.33 29.40 -21.95
N ILE A 250 -13.31 30.25 -21.83
CA ILE A 250 -12.96 30.98 -20.61
C ILE A 250 -12.88 32.47 -20.97
N PRO A 251 -13.85 33.28 -20.51
CA PRO A 251 -13.83 34.73 -20.75
C PRO A 251 -12.56 35.41 -20.23
N ALA A 252 -12.33 36.65 -20.64
CA ALA A 252 -11.34 37.51 -19.99
C ALA A 252 -11.82 37.94 -18.59
N ASN A 253 -10.89 38.31 -17.71
CA ASN A 253 -11.12 38.85 -16.37
C ASN A 253 -12.00 37.97 -15.47
N VAL A 254 -11.76 36.64 -15.48
CA VAL A 254 -12.48 35.70 -14.62
C VAL A 254 -11.54 34.69 -13.98
N THR A 255 -12.00 34.10 -12.88
CA THR A 255 -11.49 32.83 -12.37
C THR A 255 -12.59 31.79 -12.51
N LYS A 256 -12.40 30.83 -13.42
CA LYS A 256 -13.40 29.80 -13.75
C LYS A 256 -12.94 28.43 -13.26
N LYS A 257 -13.83 27.70 -12.58
CA LYS A 257 -13.63 26.29 -12.23
C LYS A 257 -14.28 25.39 -13.27
N ILE A 258 -13.53 24.41 -13.76
CA ILE A 258 -13.98 23.36 -14.67
C ILE A 258 -13.89 22.04 -13.92
N TYR A 259 -15.01 21.32 -13.87
CA TYR A 259 -15.13 20.05 -13.18
C TYR A 259 -15.08 18.90 -14.19
N VAL A 260 -14.20 17.94 -13.93
CA VAL A 260 -14.00 16.75 -14.78
C VAL A 260 -14.11 15.51 -13.92
N TYR A 261 -14.72 14.45 -14.45
CA TYR A 261 -14.61 13.12 -13.86
C TYR A 261 -14.50 12.04 -14.92
N ALA A 262 -13.71 11.00 -14.62
CA ALA A 262 -13.75 9.73 -15.33
C ALA A 262 -14.21 8.64 -14.36
N SER A 263 -15.24 7.88 -14.75
CA SER A 263 -15.98 6.98 -13.86
C SER A 263 -16.29 5.66 -14.56
N LEU A 264 -16.18 4.55 -13.84
CA LEU A 264 -16.75 3.26 -14.28
C LEU A 264 -18.20 3.09 -13.82
N GLU A 265 -18.68 4.00 -12.99
CA GLU A 265 -20.08 4.11 -12.59
C GLU A 265 -20.86 4.91 -13.64
N SER A 266 -22.07 4.47 -13.97
CA SER A 266 -22.92 5.10 -14.99
C SER A 266 -23.61 6.37 -14.49
N GLU A 267 -23.77 6.52 -13.17
CA GLU A 267 -24.46 7.67 -12.58
C GLU A 267 -23.66 8.97 -12.77
N ASP A 268 -24.38 10.09 -12.85
CA ASP A 268 -23.76 11.40 -12.91
C ASP A 268 -23.12 11.77 -11.57
N LYS A 269 -21.98 12.46 -11.65
CA LYS A 269 -21.18 12.84 -10.49
C LYS A 269 -21.22 14.34 -10.26
N HIS A 270 -21.42 14.74 -9.01
CA HIS A 270 -21.32 16.14 -8.60
C HIS A 270 -19.94 16.41 -7.99
N VAL A 271 -18.94 16.63 -8.85
CA VAL A 271 -17.51 16.72 -8.48
C VAL A 271 -17.24 17.63 -7.27
N LYS A 272 -17.85 18.81 -7.19
CA LYS A 272 -17.69 19.71 -6.04
C LYS A 272 -18.16 19.09 -4.70
N ASN A 273 -19.29 18.39 -4.70
CA ASN A 273 -19.82 17.76 -3.48
C ASN A 273 -18.96 16.56 -3.08
N ILE A 274 -18.40 15.84 -4.06
CA ILE A 274 -17.43 14.77 -3.80
C ILE A 274 -16.17 15.36 -3.17
N TYR A 275 -15.64 16.46 -3.73
CA TYR A 275 -14.48 17.16 -3.17
C TYR A 275 -14.69 17.55 -1.71
N ASP A 276 -15.80 18.25 -1.42
CA ASP A 276 -16.11 18.72 -0.07
C ASP A 276 -16.26 17.55 0.93
N LYS A 277 -16.88 16.44 0.50
CA LYS A 277 -17.01 15.20 1.29
C LYS A 277 -15.66 14.54 1.57
N GLU A 278 -14.78 14.42 0.57
CA GLU A 278 -13.48 13.77 0.75
C GLU A 278 -12.55 14.62 1.63
N ILE A 279 -12.56 15.95 1.48
CA ILE A 279 -11.85 16.86 2.39
C ILE A 279 -12.35 16.68 3.83
N GLN A 280 -13.67 16.65 4.03
CA GLN A 280 -14.24 16.45 5.36
C GLN A 280 -13.86 15.09 5.95
N ARG A 281 -13.91 14.03 5.15
CA ARG A 281 -13.51 12.67 5.56
C ARG A 281 -12.06 12.61 6.04
N ILE A 282 -11.14 13.18 5.27
CA ILE A 282 -9.70 13.18 5.60
C ILE A 282 -9.43 14.04 6.84
N ASN A 283 -10.08 15.20 6.97
CA ASN A 283 -9.96 16.04 8.16
C ASN A 283 -10.52 15.35 9.42
N ASN A 284 -11.59 14.58 9.30
CA ASN A 284 -12.11 13.79 10.42
C ASN A 284 -11.13 12.70 10.83
N LEU A 285 -10.53 11.98 9.86
CA LEU A 285 -9.49 10.99 10.14
C LEU A 285 -8.28 11.62 10.87
N GLU A 286 -7.86 12.81 10.46
CA GLU A 286 -6.78 13.54 11.12
C GLU A 286 -7.14 13.90 12.58
N ARG A 287 -8.35 14.39 12.83
CA ARG A 287 -8.82 14.78 14.17
C ARG A 287 -9.03 13.60 15.12
N GLU A 288 -9.56 12.50 14.59
CA GLU A 288 -9.86 11.29 15.36
C GLU A 288 -8.58 10.50 15.71
N ASN A 289 -7.54 10.65 14.87
CA ASN A 289 -6.24 10.05 15.12
C ASN A 289 -5.48 10.79 16.21
N ASN A 290 -5.14 10.06 17.26
CA ASN A 290 -4.36 10.57 18.37
C ASN A 290 -3.15 9.66 18.61
N PHE A 291 -2.15 9.78 17.73
CA PHE A 291 -0.86 9.14 17.91
C PHE A 291 -0.13 9.79 19.08
N LYS A 292 0.36 8.96 20.01
CA LYS A 292 1.34 9.36 21.00
C LYS A 292 2.63 8.57 20.77
N TYR A 293 3.63 9.22 20.19
CA TYR A 293 4.98 8.67 20.12
C TYR A 293 5.68 8.76 21.48
N LYS A 294 6.60 7.83 21.77
CA LYS A 294 7.33 7.87 23.04
C LYS A 294 8.18 9.13 23.16
N PHE A 295 8.72 9.60 22.04
CA PHE A 295 9.65 10.73 21.96
C PHE A 295 9.01 12.11 21.82
N GLU A 296 7.68 12.22 21.86
CA GLU A 296 7.01 13.51 21.64
C GLU A 296 7.43 14.57 22.66
N LYS A 297 7.58 14.16 23.93
CA LYS A 297 8.00 15.08 24.98
C LYS A 297 9.37 15.68 24.69
N GLU A 298 10.32 14.86 24.23
CA GLU A 298 11.65 15.34 23.84
C GLU A 298 11.57 16.30 22.65
N GLU A 299 10.76 15.98 21.63
CA GLU A 299 10.57 16.86 20.47
C GLU A 299 9.92 18.19 20.84
N TYR A 300 8.94 18.20 21.75
CA TYR A 300 8.31 19.43 22.23
C TYR A 300 9.29 20.34 22.98
N ILE A 301 10.22 19.75 23.72
CA ILE A 301 11.25 20.51 24.47
C ILE A 301 12.29 21.14 23.52
N LYS A 302 12.53 20.54 22.35
CA LYS A 302 13.46 21.08 21.33
C LYS A 302 12.95 22.33 20.60
N GLY A 303 11.76 22.82 20.93
CA GLY A 303 11.23 24.09 20.45
C GLY A 303 10.27 23.98 19.26
N LYS A 304 9.77 25.15 18.82
CA LYS A 304 8.63 25.29 17.90
C LYS A 304 8.79 24.51 16.58
N ASP A 305 9.98 24.53 15.98
CA ASP A 305 10.20 23.90 14.68
C ASP A 305 10.10 22.37 14.73
N ASN A 306 10.57 21.75 15.82
CA ASN A 306 10.45 20.32 16.05
C ASN A 306 9.00 19.91 16.30
N VAL A 307 8.23 20.74 17.02
CA VAL A 307 6.78 20.54 17.21
C VAL A 307 6.06 20.56 15.87
N ILE A 308 6.30 21.57 15.03
CA ILE A 308 5.69 21.67 13.70
C ILE A 308 6.06 20.46 12.84
N ARG A 309 7.33 20.03 12.88
CA ARG A 309 7.78 18.84 12.15
C ARG A 309 7.08 17.56 12.62
N LEU A 310 6.94 17.37 13.93
CA LEU A 310 6.28 16.21 14.53
C LEU A 310 4.79 16.17 14.17
N GLU A 311 4.08 17.29 14.29
CA GLU A 311 2.65 17.37 13.94
C GLU A 311 2.42 17.15 12.44
N ASN A 312 3.28 17.73 11.58
CA ASN A 312 3.24 17.44 10.15
C ASN A 312 3.53 15.97 9.85
N PHE A 313 4.46 15.34 10.57
CA PHE A 313 4.76 13.92 10.41
C PHE A 313 3.56 13.05 10.80
N LYS A 314 2.92 13.31 11.95
CA LYS A 314 1.69 12.64 12.40
C LYS A 314 0.57 12.73 11.36
N ARG A 315 0.32 13.93 10.86
CA ARG A 315 -0.68 14.19 9.82
C ARG A 315 -0.39 13.39 8.55
N ASN A 316 0.85 13.44 8.05
CA ASN A 316 1.23 12.71 6.84
C ASN A 316 1.12 11.20 7.00
N ILE A 317 1.53 10.63 8.15
CA ILE A 317 1.39 9.19 8.42
C ILE A 317 -0.08 8.76 8.45
N THR A 318 -0.95 9.53 9.11
CA THR A 318 -2.41 9.30 9.10
C THR A 318 -2.95 9.20 7.67
N MET A 319 -2.64 10.19 6.84
CA MET A 319 -3.19 10.30 5.50
C MET A 319 -2.61 9.22 4.57
N SER A 320 -1.33 8.89 4.72
CA SER A 320 -0.71 7.77 4.01
C SER A 320 -1.30 6.43 4.42
N ALA A 321 -1.59 6.21 5.70
CA ALA A 321 -2.18 4.95 6.19
C ALA A 321 -3.55 4.65 5.56
N ASP A 322 -4.38 5.69 5.39
CA ASP A 322 -5.71 5.58 4.76
C ASP A 322 -5.64 4.96 3.35
N GLN A 323 -4.55 5.21 2.61
CA GLN A 323 -4.44 4.80 1.21
C GLN A 323 -4.37 3.29 1.02
N PHE A 324 -3.87 2.55 2.02
CA PHE A 324 -3.64 1.11 1.95
C PHE A 324 -4.85 0.28 2.39
N ILE A 325 -5.80 0.88 3.11
CA ILE A 325 -6.97 0.18 3.63
C ILE A 325 -8.03 0.14 2.53
N ILE A 326 -8.45 -1.07 2.16
CA ILE A 326 -9.46 -1.29 1.13
C ILE A 326 -10.68 -2.03 1.66
N SER A 327 -11.79 -1.87 0.96
CA SER A 327 -13.04 -2.58 1.23
C SER A 327 -13.22 -3.72 0.22
N GLU A 328 -13.53 -4.91 0.71
CA GLU A 328 -13.80 -6.12 -0.07
C GLU A 328 -15.20 -6.62 0.30
N GLY A 329 -16.22 -6.12 -0.42
CA GLY A 329 -17.61 -6.30 0.01
C GLY A 329 -17.87 -5.63 1.36
N ASN A 330 -18.32 -6.42 2.35
CA ASN A 330 -18.56 -5.94 3.72
C ASN A 330 -17.31 -6.01 4.62
N LEU A 331 -16.23 -6.63 4.13
CA LEU A 331 -14.98 -6.82 4.85
C LEU A 331 -13.97 -5.73 4.50
N LYS A 332 -12.84 -5.75 5.21
CA LYS A 332 -11.70 -4.87 5.00
C LYS A 332 -10.46 -5.68 4.69
N ASN A 333 -9.52 -5.05 4.01
CA ASN A 333 -8.22 -5.63 3.69
C ASN A 333 -7.15 -4.54 3.60
N ILE A 334 -5.88 -4.95 3.56
CA ILE A 334 -4.73 -4.04 3.43
C ILE A 334 -3.96 -4.41 2.17
N ILE A 335 -3.73 -3.44 1.29
CA ILE A 335 -2.83 -3.60 0.15
C ILE A 335 -1.39 -3.46 0.65
N ALA A 336 -0.53 -4.42 0.30
CA ALA A 336 0.87 -4.45 0.75
C ALA A 336 1.71 -3.31 0.16
N GLY A 337 1.36 -2.84 -1.05
CA GLY A 337 2.03 -1.69 -1.65
C GLY A 337 1.56 -1.39 -3.07
N TYR A 338 1.25 -0.12 -3.33
CA TYR A 338 0.99 0.34 -4.69
C TYR A 338 2.29 0.57 -5.47
N PRO A 339 2.27 0.41 -6.81
CA PRO A 339 1.13 -0.04 -7.60
C PRO A 339 1.03 -1.57 -7.73
N TRP A 340 2.08 -2.32 -7.37
CA TRP A 340 2.25 -3.71 -7.80
C TRP A 340 1.48 -4.74 -7.00
N PHE A 341 1.35 -4.56 -5.69
CA PHE A 341 0.88 -5.63 -4.82
C PHE A 341 -0.63 -5.57 -4.60
N LEU A 342 -1.21 -6.73 -4.32
CA LEU A 342 -2.52 -6.90 -3.70
C LEU A 342 -2.36 -7.05 -2.19
N ASP A 343 -3.26 -7.76 -1.53
CA ASP A 343 -3.16 -8.12 -0.13
C ASP A 343 -2.19 -9.29 0.08
N TRP A 344 -1.18 -9.05 0.90
CA TRP A 344 -0.22 -10.06 1.32
C TRP A 344 -0.37 -10.19 2.84
N MET A 345 -0.75 -11.38 3.32
CA MET A 345 -1.13 -11.62 4.71
C MET A 345 -0.01 -11.27 5.66
N ARG A 346 1.25 -11.59 5.32
CA ARG A 346 2.42 -11.20 6.12
C ARG A 346 2.48 -9.69 6.33
N ASP A 347 2.43 -8.92 5.24
CA ASP A 347 2.45 -7.46 5.24
C ASP A 347 1.25 -6.87 5.98
N THR A 348 0.06 -7.47 5.79
CA THR A 348 -1.16 -7.13 6.54
C THR A 348 -0.93 -7.29 8.04
N MET A 349 -0.40 -8.42 8.51
CA MET A 349 -0.19 -8.63 9.95
C MET A 349 0.84 -7.67 10.54
N ILE A 350 1.95 -7.43 9.83
CA ILE A 350 3.03 -6.55 10.31
C ILE A 350 2.53 -5.10 10.38
N SER A 351 1.75 -4.67 9.41
CA SER A 351 1.25 -3.29 9.33
C SER A 351 -0.03 -3.06 10.14
N PHE A 352 -0.74 -4.12 10.55
CA PHE A 352 -2.04 -4.08 11.22
C PHE A 352 -2.11 -3.10 12.39
N GLU A 353 -1.16 -3.18 13.32
CA GLU A 353 -1.15 -2.31 14.50
C GLU A 353 -1.01 -0.84 14.11
N GLY A 354 -0.11 -0.54 13.16
CA GLY A 354 0.16 0.83 12.73
C GLY A 354 -0.97 1.44 11.91
N LEU A 355 -1.55 0.66 10.99
CA LEU A 355 -2.57 1.12 10.05
C LEU A 355 -3.99 1.12 10.62
N LEU A 356 -4.29 0.27 11.60
CA LEU A 356 -5.65 0.12 12.12
C LEU A 356 -5.77 0.44 13.61
N LEU A 357 -4.91 -0.12 14.46
CA LEU A 357 -5.07 0.01 15.91
C LEU A 357 -4.62 1.38 16.42
N LYS A 358 -3.44 1.86 16.01
CA LYS A 358 -2.93 3.18 16.42
C LYS A 358 -3.74 4.33 15.82
N THR A 359 -4.37 4.11 14.67
CA THR A 359 -5.32 5.03 14.03
C THR A 359 -6.77 4.83 14.50
N ARG A 360 -6.99 4.05 15.56
CA ARG A 360 -8.33 3.81 16.15
C ARG A 360 -9.41 3.26 15.20
N ARG A 361 -9.02 2.64 14.10
CA ARG A 361 -9.92 1.98 13.14
C ARG A 361 -10.24 0.56 13.62
N TYR A 362 -10.77 0.45 14.83
CA TYR A 362 -10.99 -0.85 15.49
C TYR A 362 -12.02 -1.71 14.75
N GLU A 363 -13.07 -1.10 14.20
CA GLU A 363 -14.05 -1.84 13.40
C GLU A 363 -13.45 -2.34 12.08
N ASP A 364 -12.58 -1.56 11.44
CA ASP A 364 -11.84 -2.03 10.26
C ASP A 364 -10.87 -3.14 10.65
N ALA A 365 -10.19 -3.05 11.80
CA ALA A 365 -9.34 -4.09 12.36
C ALA A 365 -10.08 -5.42 12.54
N ARG A 366 -11.28 -5.37 13.12
CA ARG A 366 -12.16 -6.54 13.28
C ARG A 366 -12.51 -7.16 11.93
N LYS A 367 -12.89 -6.35 10.95
CA LYS A 367 -13.22 -6.82 9.59
C LYS A 367 -12.03 -7.40 8.82
N VAL A 368 -10.82 -6.90 9.05
CA VAL A 368 -9.59 -7.50 8.49
C VAL A 368 -9.33 -8.87 9.11
N ILE A 369 -9.48 -9.00 10.44
CA ILE A 369 -9.39 -10.30 11.15
C ILE A 369 -10.38 -11.31 10.58
N GLU A 370 -11.64 -10.90 10.38
CA GLU A 370 -12.67 -11.75 9.78
C GLU A 370 -12.29 -12.21 8.36
N ASN A 371 -11.80 -11.29 7.52
CA ASN A 371 -11.37 -11.60 6.16
C ASN A 371 -10.21 -12.61 6.13
N ILE A 372 -9.24 -12.48 7.03
CA ILE A 372 -8.14 -13.43 7.16
C ILE A 372 -8.67 -14.83 7.48
N VAL A 373 -9.61 -14.93 8.42
CA VAL A 373 -10.22 -16.22 8.79
C VAL A 373 -10.96 -16.81 7.59
N ASP A 374 -11.79 -16.04 6.91
CA ASP A 374 -12.55 -16.48 5.72
C ASP A 374 -11.62 -16.98 4.60
N LYS A 375 -10.57 -16.21 4.28
CA LYS A 375 -9.56 -16.62 3.28
C LYS A 375 -8.79 -17.87 3.70
N THR A 376 -8.54 -18.05 4.99
CA THR A 376 -7.90 -19.27 5.50
C THR A 376 -8.82 -20.49 5.39
N LEU A 377 -10.12 -20.34 5.64
CA LEU A 377 -11.10 -21.41 5.45
C LEU A 377 -11.21 -21.84 3.98
N ILE A 378 -11.21 -20.88 3.04
CA ILE A 378 -11.12 -21.17 1.60
C ILE A 378 -9.85 -21.97 1.28
N SER A 379 -8.73 -21.59 1.90
CA SER A 379 -7.43 -22.25 1.71
C SER A 379 -7.42 -23.67 2.25
N LYS A 380 -8.11 -23.93 3.37
CA LYS A 380 -8.27 -25.28 3.94
C LYS A 380 -9.04 -26.20 3.00
N ASP A 381 -10.07 -25.71 2.32
CA ASP A 381 -10.76 -26.48 1.29
C ASP A 381 -9.88 -26.76 0.06
N TYR A 382 -8.97 -25.84 -0.28
CA TYR A 382 -7.97 -26.08 -1.32
C TYR A 382 -6.98 -27.17 -0.91
N ILE A 383 -6.47 -27.16 0.33
CA ILE A 383 -5.56 -28.20 0.86
C ILE A 383 -6.20 -29.59 0.75
N LYS A 384 -7.48 -29.74 1.11
CA LYS A 384 -8.21 -31.00 0.95
C LYS A 384 -8.26 -31.48 -0.50
N LYS A 385 -8.46 -30.55 -1.45
CA LYS A 385 -8.47 -30.85 -2.90
C LYS A 385 -7.10 -31.29 -3.43
N LEU A 386 -6.00 -30.97 -2.73
CA LEU A 386 -4.68 -31.51 -3.04
C LEU A 386 -4.50 -32.98 -2.58
N GLY A 387 -5.49 -33.56 -1.91
CA GLY A 387 -5.42 -34.93 -1.37
C GLY A 387 -4.75 -35.02 0.01
N ILE A 388 -4.53 -33.89 0.68
CA ILE A 388 -4.01 -33.87 2.04
C ILE A 388 -5.18 -34.09 3.01
N GLU A 389 -5.27 -35.29 3.59
CA GLU A 389 -6.34 -35.66 4.53
C GLU A 389 -6.19 -35.01 5.90
N LYS A 390 -4.96 -34.63 6.27
CA LYS A 390 -4.67 -33.97 7.53
C LYS A 390 -5.42 -32.65 7.62
N ASP A 391 -6.05 -32.40 8.77
CA ASP A 391 -6.67 -31.10 9.03
C ASP A 391 -5.61 -30.03 9.31
N ILE A 392 -5.18 -29.33 8.26
CA ILE A 392 -4.21 -28.24 8.34
C ILE A 392 -4.93 -26.90 8.30
N THR A 393 -4.73 -26.11 9.35
CA THR A 393 -5.10 -24.69 9.40
C THR A 393 -3.86 -23.84 9.25
N PHE A 394 -3.69 -23.23 8.08
CA PHE A 394 -2.50 -22.47 7.73
C PHE A 394 -2.89 -21.28 6.85
N ILE A 395 -2.57 -20.07 7.32
CA ILE A 395 -2.90 -18.82 6.63
C ILE A 395 -1.98 -18.69 5.41
N PRO A 396 -2.51 -18.62 4.17
CA PRO A 396 -1.69 -18.44 2.98
C PRO A 396 -1.01 -17.07 3.00
N ASN A 397 0.06 -16.90 2.23
CA ASN A 397 0.71 -15.60 2.09
C ASN A 397 -0.16 -14.63 1.28
N THR A 398 -0.74 -15.09 0.18
CA THR A 398 -1.64 -14.31 -0.68
C THR A 398 -2.42 -15.27 -1.58
N PHE A 399 -3.21 -14.75 -2.49
CA PHE A 399 -3.89 -15.51 -3.55
C PHE A 399 -3.35 -15.06 -4.91
N ASP A 400 -3.16 -16.01 -5.82
CA ASP A 400 -2.82 -15.69 -7.20
C ASP A 400 -3.91 -14.80 -7.83
N GLU A 401 -3.49 -13.69 -8.43
CA GLU A 401 -4.40 -12.65 -8.92
C GLU A 401 -5.33 -13.16 -10.05
N TYR A 402 -4.88 -14.16 -10.81
CA TYR A 402 -5.58 -14.65 -11.99
C TYR A 402 -6.42 -15.89 -11.70
N ILE A 403 -5.84 -16.87 -11.01
CA ILE A 403 -6.48 -18.18 -10.76
C ILE A 403 -7.04 -18.34 -9.35
N LEU A 404 -6.85 -17.35 -8.44
CA LEU A 404 -7.29 -17.41 -7.04
C LEU A 404 -6.80 -18.63 -6.27
N LYS A 405 -5.63 -19.16 -6.67
CA LYS A 405 -4.97 -20.22 -5.92
C LYS A 405 -4.33 -19.60 -4.66
N PRO A 406 -4.57 -20.13 -3.46
CA PRO A 406 -3.83 -19.69 -2.27
C PRO A 406 -2.35 -20.06 -2.42
N LEU A 407 -1.46 -19.12 -2.09
CA LEU A 407 -0.02 -19.30 -2.13
C LEU A 407 0.51 -19.55 -0.71
N PHE A 408 1.01 -20.76 -0.45
CA PHE A 408 1.45 -21.20 0.88
C PHE A 408 2.95 -20.98 1.14
N ASN A 409 3.52 -19.92 0.58
CA ASN A 409 4.95 -19.58 0.68
C ASN A 409 5.28 -18.69 1.89
N SER A 410 4.61 -18.90 3.03
CA SER A 410 4.80 -18.08 4.24
C SER A 410 4.65 -18.89 5.53
N VAL A 411 5.78 -19.16 6.20
CA VAL A 411 5.79 -19.82 7.51
C VAL A 411 5.51 -18.83 8.67
N ASP A 412 5.59 -17.53 8.43
CA ASP A 412 5.41 -16.48 9.44
C ASP A 412 3.97 -15.98 9.54
N SER A 413 3.20 -15.95 8.43
CA SER A 413 1.84 -15.35 8.41
C SER A 413 0.92 -15.86 9.52
N SER A 414 0.90 -17.18 9.74
CA SER A 414 0.02 -17.79 10.74
C SER A 414 0.47 -17.49 12.18
N LEU A 415 1.78 -17.38 12.42
CA LEU A 415 2.32 -17.07 13.74
C LEU A 415 2.13 -15.59 14.09
N LEU A 416 2.29 -14.70 13.10
CA LEU A 416 2.00 -13.25 13.24
C LEU A 416 0.54 -12.98 13.57
N PHE A 417 -0.40 -13.84 13.17
CA PHE A 417 -1.81 -13.65 13.47
C PHE A 417 -2.11 -13.67 14.98
N PHE A 418 -1.38 -14.47 15.78
CA PHE A 418 -1.51 -14.44 17.24
C PHE A 418 -1.23 -13.05 17.81
N GLU A 419 -0.15 -12.41 17.32
CA GLU A 419 0.25 -11.06 17.71
C GLU A 419 -0.82 -10.03 17.31
N VAL A 420 -1.45 -10.19 16.14
CA VAL A 420 -2.57 -9.35 15.68
C VAL A 420 -3.76 -9.45 16.63
N ILE A 421 -4.20 -10.67 16.96
CA ILE A 421 -5.33 -10.89 17.86
C ILE A 421 -5.06 -10.31 19.25
N TYR A 422 -3.86 -10.55 19.79
CA TYR A 422 -3.50 -10.03 21.10
C TYR A 422 -3.48 -8.49 21.11
N ASN A 423 -2.86 -7.87 20.11
CA ASN A 423 -2.81 -6.41 20.02
C ASN A 423 -4.20 -5.81 19.83
N TYR A 424 -5.07 -6.43 19.02
CA TYR A 424 -6.47 -6.00 18.91
C TYR A 424 -7.13 -5.93 20.30
N MET A 425 -7.09 -7.04 21.06
CA MET A 425 -7.67 -7.09 22.41
C MET A 425 -7.02 -6.08 23.36
N LYS A 426 -5.69 -5.94 23.33
CA LYS A 426 -4.93 -4.97 24.13
C LYS A 426 -5.41 -3.55 23.88
N TYR A 427 -5.57 -3.15 22.62
CA TYR A 427 -6.02 -1.81 22.27
C TYR A 427 -7.49 -1.59 22.65
N ILE A 428 -8.37 -2.57 22.48
CA ILE A 428 -9.78 -2.47 22.92
C ILE A 428 -9.86 -2.31 24.45
N VAL A 429 -9.09 -3.09 25.22
CA VAL A 429 -8.98 -2.94 26.67
C VAL A 429 -8.49 -1.54 27.03
N LYS A 430 -7.41 -1.08 26.40
CA LYS A 430 -6.84 0.25 26.66
C LYS A 430 -7.84 1.37 26.36
N GLU A 431 -8.62 1.28 25.29
CA GLU A 431 -9.61 2.31 24.95
C GLU A 431 -10.75 2.36 25.97
N ASN A 432 -11.21 1.19 26.43
CA ASN A 432 -12.34 1.07 27.35
C ASN A 432 -11.99 1.25 28.83
N THR A 433 -10.72 1.17 29.20
CA THR A 433 -10.25 1.31 30.60
C THR A 433 -9.78 2.72 30.95
N LYS A 434 -9.90 3.69 30.05
CA LYS A 434 -9.58 5.12 30.29
C LYS A 434 -10.46 5.73 31.40
N ASN A 435 -10.15 5.39 32.64
CA ASN A 435 -10.12 6.31 33.76
C ASN A 435 -8.96 7.28 33.49
N PRO A 436 -9.14 8.61 33.57
CA PRO A 436 -8.07 9.59 33.34
C PRO A 436 -6.84 9.44 34.26
N TYR A 437 -6.88 8.56 35.27
CA TYR A 437 -5.78 8.30 36.20
C TYR A 437 -5.09 6.92 36.06
N SER A 438 -5.51 6.02 35.16
CA SER A 438 -4.87 4.70 35.02
C SER A 438 -3.93 4.64 33.82
N TYR A 439 -2.63 4.82 34.07
CA TYR A 439 -1.59 4.37 33.15
C TYR A 439 -1.51 2.85 33.23
N LEU A 440 -2.08 2.16 32.26
CA LEU A 440 -1.81 0.74 32.04
C LEU A 440 -0.40 0.64 31.45
N ASN A 441 0.56 0.26 32.30
CA ASN A 441 1.95 0.04 31.92
C ASN A 441 2.03 -1.17 30.97
N ASN A 442 3.14 -1.28 30.23
CA ASN A 442 3.40 -2.45 29.38
C ASN A 442 3.49 -3.79 30.15
N ASP A 443 3.40 -3.77 31.48
CA ASP A 443 3.42 -4.94 32.38
C ASP A 443 2.02 -5.51 32.72
N ASP A 444 0.97 -5.07 32.03
CA ASP A 444 -0.38 -5.53 32.32
C ASP A 444 -0.61 -6.99 31.89
N LYS A 445 -0.46 -7.89 32.86
CA LYS A 445 -0.80 -9.30 32.73
C LYS A 445 -2.31 -9.50 32.51
N ASN A 446 -2.67 -10.56 31.79
CA ASN A 446 -4.05 -11.04 31.57
C ASN A 446 -4.94 -10.11 30.71
N ILE A 447 -4.39 -9.52 29.64
CA ILE A 447 -5.13 -8.70 28.66
C ILE A 447 -6.37 -9.41 28.11
N ILE A 448 -6.25 -10.68 27.73
CA ILE A 448 -7.34 -11.46 27.15
C ILE A 448 -8.46 -11.60 28.18
N SER A 449 -8.15 -11.91 29.44
CA SER A 449 -9.18 -11.99 30.49
C SER A 449 -9.82 -10.62 30.77
N LYS A 450 -9.03 -9.53 30.78
CA LYS A 450 -9.57 -8.17 30.92
C LYS A 450 -10.54 -7.84 29.78
N TYR A 451 -10.20 -8.19 28.54
CA TYR A 451 -11.03 -7.97 27.36
C TYR A 451 -12.43 -8.60 27.53
N PHE A 452 -12.49 -9.89 27.90
CA PHE A 452 -13.79 -10.56 28.05
C PHE A 452 -14.64 -10.03 29.22
N ARG A 453 -14.02 -9.38 30.21
CA ARG A 453 -14.72 -8.71 31.33
C ARG A 453 -15.27 -7.32 30.98
N LEU A 454 -14.86 -6.71 29.86
CA LEU A 454 -15.30 -5.35 29.47
C LEU A 454 -16.81 -5.29 29.21
N LYS A 455 -17.58 -4.50 29.96
CA LYS A 455 -19.04 -4.45 29.78
C LYS A 455 -19.49 -3.82 28.45
N ASN A 456 -18.65 -2.98 27.84
CA ASN A 456 -19.00 -2.18 26.65
C ASN A 456 -18.57 -2.82 25.32
N VAL A 457 -17.90 -3.97 25.34
CA VAL A 457 -17.63 -4.74 24.13
C VAL A 457 -18.82 -5.63 23.83
N ASP A 458 -19.26 -5.64 22.58
CA ASP A 458 -20.45 -6.34 22.13
C ASP A 458 -20.37 -7.85 22.44
N LYS A 459 -21.52 -8.44 22.80
CA LYS A 459 -21.58 -9.85 23.20
C LYS A 459 -21.28 -10.78 22.03
N LEU A 460 -21.70 -10.43 20.81
CA LEU A 460 -21.42 -11.22 19.61
C LEU A 460 -19.95 -11.17 19.26
N GLU A 461 -19.30 -10.00 19.39
CA GLU A 461 -17.85 -9.88 19.22
C GLU A 461 -17.09 -10.75 20.23
N LYS A 462 -17.42 -10.67 21.52
CA LYS A 462 -16.81 -11.56 22.52
C LYS A 462 -17.03 -13.03 22.20
N LYS A 463 -18.25 -13.39 21.79
CA LYS A 463 -18.57 -14.77 21.38
C LYS A 463 -17.68 -15.20 20.21
N TYR A 464 -17.56 -14.37 19.18
CA TYR A 464 -16.70 -14.62 18.03
C TYR A 464 -15.25 -14.85 18.44
N PHE A 465 -14.68 -13.99 19.29
CA PHE A 465 -13.29 -14.19 19.73
C PHE A 465 -13.11 -15.40 20.66
N LYS A 466 -14.08 -15.69 21.52
CA LYS A 466 -14.02 -16.79 22.50
C LYS A 466 -14.25 -18.16 21.85
N GLU A 467 -15.13 -18.24 20.86
CA GLU A 467 -15.52 -19.50 20.23
C GLU A 467 -14.87 -19.73 18.86
N ILE A 468 -14.71 -18.69 18.03
CA ILE A 468 -14.18 -18.85 16.67
C ILE A 468 -12.68 -18.60 16.67
N ILE A 469 -12.24 -17.41 17.09
CA ILE A 469 -10.80 -17.05 17.02
C ILE A 469 -9.95 -17.95 17.92
N TYR A 470 -10.38 -18.23 19.16
CA TYR A 470 -9.64 -19.13 20.04
C TYR A 470 -9.44 -20.52 19.41
N ASN A 471 -10.50 -21.13 18.88
CA ASN A 471 -10.41 -22.44 18.22
C ASN A 471 -9.58 -22.38 16.94
N PHE A 472 -9.65 -21.28 16.19
CA PHE A 472 -8.82 -21.05 15.01
C PHE A 472 -7.34 -20.96 15.37
N LEU A 473 -6.96 -20.19 16.38
CA LEU A 473 -5.59 -20.11 16.91
C LEU A 473 -5.11 -21.48 17.41
N LYS A 474 -5.96 -22.21 18.14
CA LYS A 474 -5.66 -23.58 18.59
C LYS A 474 -5.41 -24.53 17.43
N SER A 475 -6.18 -24.42 16.35
CA SER A 475 -6.01 -25.23 15.13
C SER A 475 -4.70 -24.91 14.39
N ILE A 476 -4.30 -23.63 14.37
CA ILE A 476 -2.96 -23.24 13.87
C ILE A 476 -1.88 -23.88 14.74
N TYR A 477 -1.96 -23.76 16.06
CA TYR A 477 -0.99 -24.36 16.99
C TYR A 477 -0.81 -25.86 16.75
N TYR A 478 -1.90 -26.62 16.62
CA TYR A 478 -1.82 -28.05 16.33
C TYR A 478 -1.23 -28.33 14.93
N SER A 479 -1.59 -27.54 13.93
CA SER A 479 -1.01 -27.68 12.59
C SER A 479 0.52 -27.56 12.59
N TYR A 480 1.06 -26.56 13.29
CA TYR A 480 2.51 -26.40 13.45
C TYR A 480 3.13 -27.52 14.31
N SER A 481 2.45 -27.93 15.38
CA SER A 481 2.95 -28.97 16.29
C SER A 481 3.05 -30.33 15.62
N ASP A 482 2.05 -30.67 14.81
CA ASP A 482 1.98 -31.94 14.09
C ASP A 482 2.78 -31.91 12.78
N GLY A 483 3.22 -30.73 12.33
CA GLY A 483 3.92 -30.49 11.06
C GLY A 483 3.01 -30.12 9.89
N ILE A 484 3.52 -29.27 9.00
CA ILE A 484 2.83 -28.75 7.81
C ILE A 484 3.70 -29.03 6.59
N ASP A 485 3.20 -29.88 5.69
CA ASP A 485 3.83 -30.12 4.41
C ASP A 485 2.82 -29.92 3.27
N ILE A 486 2.76 -28.67 2.80
CA ILE A 486 1.96 -28.26 1.65
C ILE A 486 2.94 -27.83 0.58
N GLU A 487 2.87 -28.45 -0.60
CA GLU A 487 3.76 -28.11 -1.73
C GLU A 487 5.27 -28.21 -1.38
N ASN A 488 5.65 -29.23 -0.59
CA ASN A 488 7.01 -29.48 -0.09
C ASN A 488 7.54 -28.37 0.84
N SER A 489 6.67 -27.74 1.63
CA SER A 489 7.05 -26.72 2.62
C SER A 489 7.91 -27.26 3.76
N GLN A 490 7.78 -28.55 4.12
CA GLN A 490 8.56 -29.21 5.17
C GLN A 490 8.69 -28.38 6.46
N ILE A 491 7.56 -27.97 7.04
CA ILE A 491 7.51 -27.25 8.32
C ILE A 491 7.23 -28.26 9.41
N TYR A 492 8.06 -28.33 10.45
CA TYR A 492 7.87 -29.28 11.56
C TYR A 492 8.56 -28.80 12.83
N LEU A 493 8.15 -29.36 13.98
CA LEU A 493 8.88 -29.24 15.23
C LEU A 493 10.04 -30.24 15.26
N ASP A 494 11.25 -29.73 15.46
CA ASP A 494 12.43 -30.58 15.67
C ASP A 494 12.50 -31.07 17.13
N LYS A 495 13.50 -31.90 17.46
CA LYS A 495 13.69 -32.52 18.79
C LYS A 495 13.87 -31.52 19.94
N ASP A 496 14.24 -30.29 19.60
CA ASP A 496 14.39 -29.16 20.54
C ASP A 496 13.10 -28.32 20.66
N PHE A 497 12.01 -28.77 20.02
CA PHE A 497 10.70 -28.11 19.97
C PHE A 497 10.69 -26.74 19.29
N LEU A 498 11.74 -26.44 18.53
CA LEU A 498 11.79 -25.29 17.65
C LEU A 498 11.26 -25.69 16.26
N ILE A 499 10.65 -24.72 15.58
CA ILE A 499 10.20 -24.86 14.20
C ILE A 499 11.41 -24.85 13.27
N SER A 500 11.52 -25.92 12.49
CA SER A 500 12.33 -26.02 11.28
C SER A 500 11.41 -25.89 10.08
N ALA A 501 11.80 -25.11 9.06
CA ALA A 501 10.97 -24.86 7.90
C ALA A 501 11.78 -24.80 6.59
N GLY A 502 11.19 -25.33 5.52
CA GLY A 502 11.74 -25.27 4.17
C GLY A 502 12.89 -26.23 3.92
N ASN A 503 13.39 -26.18 2.68
CA ASN A 503 14.52 -26.96 2.18
C ASN A 503 15.33 -26.11 1.20
N ASP A 504 16.35 -26.69 0.57
CA ASP A 504 17.26 -25.96 -0.33
C ASP A 504 16.57 -25.30 -1.53
N ASN A 505 15.34 -25.71 -1.86
CA ASN A 505 14.58 -25.23 -3.01
C ASN A 505 13.38 -24.34 -2.64
N VAL A 506 13.02 -24.24 -1.36
CA VAL A 506 11.83 -23.52 -0.89
C VAL A 506 12.23 -22.39 0.05
N GLN A 507 11.59 -21.23 -0.12
CA GLN A 507 11.83 -20.05 0.71
C GLN A 507 10.50 -19.62 1.32
N LEU A 508 10.40 -19.67 2.64
CA LEU A 508 9.15 -19.48 3.38
C LEU A 508 9.17 -18.27 4.32
N THR A 509 10.34 -17.72 4.62
CA THR A 509 10.49 -16.52 5.46
C THR A 509 10.27 -15.26 4.65
N TRP A 510 10.05 -14.11 5.30
CA TRP A 510 9.86 -12.82 4.61
C TRP A 510 10.98 -12.38 3.66
N MET A 511 12.20 -12.90 3.84
CA MET A 511 13.27 -12.71 2.85
C MET A 511 13.14 -13.78 1.76
N ASP A 512 12.18 -13.63 0.84
CA ASP A 512 11.69 -14.69 -0.05
C ASP A 512 12.20 -14.67 -1.52
N ALA A 513 13.14 -13.79 -1.88
CA ALA A 513 13.67 -13.75 -3.25
C ALA A 513 14.28 -15.08 -3.71
N LYS A 514 13.93 -15.47 -4.94
CA LYS A 514 14.55 -16.54 -5.70
C LYS A 514 14.93 -16.03 -7.08
N VAL A 515 16.06 -16.51 -7.61
CA VAL A 515 16.49 -16.21 -8.97
C VAL A 515 16.75 -17.54 -9.66
N GLU A 516 16.02 -17.78 -10.76
CA GLU A 516 16.14 -19.03 -11.53
C GLU A 516 15.92 -20.28 -10.65
N GLY A 517 14.97 -20.18 -9.72
CA GLY A 517 14.62 -21.26 -8.78
C GLY A 517 15.51 -21.34 -7.53
N VAL A 518 16.65 -20.64 -7.51
CA VAL A 518 17.61 -20.67 -6.39
C VAL A 518 17.30 -19.58 -5.37
N PRO A 519 17.12 -19.90 -4.07
CA PRO A 519 16.97 -18.89 -3.02
C PRO A 519 18.18 -17.96 -2.93
N VAL A 520 17.93 -16.65 -2.93
CA VAL A 520 18.98 -15.62 -2.79
C VAL A 520 19.44 -15.50 -1.34
N THR A 521 18.52 -15.71 -0.40
CA THR A 521 18.76 -15.74 1.04
C THR A 521 18.30 -17.08 1.61
N PRO A 522 19.10 -18.15 1.48
CA PRO A 522 18.72 -19.46 2.00
C PRO A 522 18.56 -19.37 3.52
N ARG A 523 17.33 -19.60 3.99
CA ARG A 523 16.98 -19.55 5.41
C ARG A 523 16.14 -20.76 5.84
N SER A 524 16.38 -21.89 5.17
CA SER A 524 15.80 -23.18 5.54
C SER A 524 16.36 -23.66 6.89
N GLY A 525 15.58 -24.48 7.60
CA GLY A 525 15.89 -24.89 8.97
C GLY A 525 15.28 -23.94 9.99
N LYS A 526 15.97 -23.74 11.12
CA LYS A 526 15.48 -22.87 12.20
C LYS A 526 15.93 -21.44 12.02
N SER A 527 14.98 -20.54 11.76
CA SER A 527 15.19 -19.08 11.68
C SER A 527 14.77 -18.36 12.96
N VAL A 528 15.48 -17.29 13.30
CA VAL A 528 15.36 -16.59 14.59
C VAL A 528 13.98 -15.97 14.81
N GLU A 529 13.41 -15.32 13.82
CA GLU A 529 12.12 -14.65 13.95
C GLU A 529 10.95 -15.64 13.99
N ILE A 530 11.03 -16.74 13.25
CA ILE A 530 9.98 -17.77 13.25
C ILE A 530 9.86 -18.40 14.63
N ASN A 531 10.98 -18.70 15.25
CA ASN A 531 10.99 -19.30 16.59
C ASN A 531 10.66 -18.29 17.70
N ALA A 532 10.98 -17.01 17.51
CA ALA A 532 10.48 -15.94 18.38
C ALA A 532 8.95 -15.82 18.29
N MET A 533 8.39 -15.86 17.08
CA MET A 533 6.93 -15.84 16.86
C MET A 533 6.25 -17.11 17.39
N TRP A 534 6.90 -18.26 17.29
CA TRP A 534 6.40 -19.51 17.84
C TRP A 534 6.24 -19.46 19.35
N TYR A 535 7.29 -19.02 20.06
CA TYR A 535 7.23 -18.78 21.49
C TYR A 535 6.09 -17.80 21.84
N ASN A 536 6.00 -16.68 21.12
CA ASN A 536 4.94 -15.70 21.33
C ASN A 536 3.53 -16.28 21.14
N ALA A 537 3.33 -17.09 20.09
CA ALA A 537 2.05 -17.75 19.81
C ALA A 537 1.64 -18.71 20.93
N ILE A 538 2.58 -19.52 21.46
CA ILE A 538 2.34 -20.42 22.60
C ILE A 538 1.88 -19.63 23.83
N LYS A 539 2.57 -18.54 24.17
CA LYS A 539 2.24 -17.72 25.35
C LYS A 539 0.89 -17.00 25.22
N ILE A 540 0.56 -16.51 24.03
CA ILE A 540 -0.77 -15.92 23.76
C ILE A 540 -1.86 -16.98 23.87
N LEU A 541 -1.62 -18.18 23.31
CA LEU A 541 -2.59 -19.28 23.36
C LEU A 541 -2.82 -19.78 24.79
N GLU A 542 -1.77 -19.83 25.62
CA GLU A 542 -1.86 -20.17 27.04
C GLU A 542 -2.83 -19.24 27.78
N GLU A 543 -2.72 -17.93 27.56
CA GLU A 543 -3.60 -16.96 28.22
C GLU A 543 -5.06 -17.10 27.75
N PHE A 544 -5.28 -17.38 26.46
CA PHE A 544 -6.59 -17.74 25.93
C PHE A 544 -7.15 -19.03 26.54
N ALA A 545 -6.32 -20.06 26.71
CA ALA A 545 -6.72 -21.33 27.29
C ALA A 545 -7.15 -21.16 28.76
N ILE A 546 -6.44 -20.32 29.53
CA ILE A 546 -6.82 -19.96 30.90
C ILE A 546 -8.21 -19.31 30.93
N GLU A 547 -8.45 -18.33 30.05
CA GLU A 547 -9.73 -17.62 29.96
C GLU A 547 -10.90 -18.50 29.46
N ASN A 548 -10.58 -19.57 28.74
CA ASN A 548 -11.55 -20.59 28.32
C ASN A 548 -11.68 -21.77 29.30
N GLY A 549 -10.99 -21.71 30.44
CA GLY A 549 -11.09 -22.74 31.49
C GLY A 549 -10.33 -24.04 31.19
N GLU A 550 -9.51 -24.08 30.13
CA GLU A 550 -8.69 -25.23 29.75
C GLU A 550 -7.37 -25.26 30.54
N LYS A 551 -7.45 -25.46 31.87
CA LYS A 551 -6.31 -25.34 32.79
C LYS A 551 -5.17 -26.30 32.47
N ASP A 552 -5.47 -27.56 32.15
CA ASP A 552 -4.44 -28.56 31.84
C ASP A 552 -3.72 -28.23 30.53
N PHE A 553 -4.45 -27.78 29.51
CA PHE A 553 -3.85 -27.34 28.25
C PHE A 553 -2.97 -26.10 28.45
N ALA A 554 -3.43 -25.12 29.22
CA ALA A 554 -2.62 -23.95 29.58
C ALA A 554 -1.34 -24.34 30.34
N LYS A 555 -1.41 -25.28 31.27
CA LYS A 555 -0.24 -25.79 31.99
C LYS A 555 0.76 -26.45 31.04
N ASN A 556 0.28 -27.28 30.12
CA ASN A 556 1.12 -27.92 29.11
C ASN A 556 1.79 -26.89 28.19
N LEU A 557 1.05 -25.86 27.74
CA LEU A 557 1.61 -24.75 26.95
C LEU A 557 2.68 -23.97 27.73
N ASN A 558 2.51 -23.79 29.04
CA ASN A 558 3.50 -23.12 29.89
C ASN A 558 4.81 -23.91 29.95
N GLU A 559 4.72 -25.21 30.26
CA GLU A 559 5.88 -26.11 30.33
C GLU A 559 6.59 -26.17 28.97
N PHE A 560 5.81 -26.33 27.89
CA PHE A 560 6.31 -26.33 26.53
C PHE A 560 7.00 -25.02 26.14
N GLY A 561 6.40 -23.88 26.46
CA GLY A 561 6.98 -22.56 26.21
C GLY A 561 8.31 -22.35 26.93
N ASN A 562 8.48 -22.90 28.15
CA ASN A 562 9.76 -22.82 28.87
C ASN A 562 10.86 -23.58 28.12
N ILE A 563 10.57 -24.80 27.64
CA ILE A 563 11.51 -25.60 26.84
C ILE A 563 11.89 -24.87 25.54
N VAL A 564 10.90 -24.31 24.83
CA VAL A 564 11.13 -23.53 23.60
C VAL A 564 12.06 -22.36 23.88
N ARG A 565 11.84 -21.59 24.95
CA ARG A 565 12.69 -20.45 25.31
C ARG A 565 14.13 -20.87 25.62
N GLU A 566 14.32 -21.92 26.42
CA GLU A 566 15.66 -22.41 26.78
C GLU A 566 16.43 -22.88 25.54
N ASN A 567 15.77 -23.63 24.66
CA ASN A 567 16.38 -24.09 23.41
C ASN A 567 16.62 -22.96 22.42
N PHE A 568 15.72 -21.96 22.36
CA PHE A 568 15.90 -20.76 21.55
C PHE A 568 17.20 -20.03 21.94
N GLU A 569 17.38 -19.72 23.22
CA GLU A 569 18.58 -19.04 23.71
C GLU A 569 19.83 -19.87 23.38
N ARG A 570 19.82 -21.17 23.69
CA ARG A 570 20.94 -22.07 23.42
C ARG A 570 21.37 -22.12 21.95
N ILE A 571 20.42 -22.04 21.01
CA ILE A 571 20.70 -22.18 19.57
C ILE A 571 21.11 -20.85 18.94
N PHE A 572 20.39 -19.77 19.25
CA PHE A 572 20.52 -18.49 18.57
C PHE A 572 21.47 -17.50 19.24
N GLU A 573 21.84 -17.67 20.51
CA GLU A 573 22.82 -16.79 21.14
C GLU A 573 24.17 -16.84 20.39
N ASN A 574 24.75 -15.66 20.14
CA ASN A 574 25.96 -15.51 19.33
C ASN A 574 27.01 -14.61 20.00
N GLY A 575 27.15 -14.73 21.33
CA GLY A 575 28.04 -13.90 22.13
C GLY A 575 27.81 -12.40 21.86
N LYS A 576 28.88 -11.63 21.60
CA LYS A 576 28.81 -10.17 21.37
C LYS A 576 28.36 -9.75 19.96
N LYS A 577 27.79 -10.65 19.17
CA LYS A 577 27.31 -10.37 17.80
C LYS A 577 25.78 -10.34 17.68
N GLY A 578 25.07 -10.17 18.80
CA GLY A 578 23.61 -10.32 18.87
C GLY A 578 23.19 -11.78 18.76
N LEU A 579 22.14 -12.06 17.97
CA LEU A 579 21.66 -13.42 17.69
C LEU A 579 22.04 -13.89 16.29
N LYS A 580 22.18 -15.20 16.11
CA LYS A 580 22.28 -15.84 14.80
C LYS A 580 21.00 -15.61 14.00
N ASP A 581 21.12 -15.46 12.68
CA ASP A 581 19.97 -15.28 11.78
C ASP A 581 19.20 -16.59 11.58
N THR A 582 19.94 -17.70 11.50
CA THR A 582 19.43 -19.08 11.48
C THR A 582 20.34 -19.97 12.33
N GLU A 583 19.93 -21.20 12.63
CA GLU A 583 20.79 -22.16 13.35
C GLU A 583 22.14 -22.42 12.65
N LYS A 584 22.22 -22.17 11.33
CA LYS A 584 23.41 -22.36 10.49
C LYS A 584 24.11 -21.05 10.09
N SER A 585 23.51 -19.88 10.36
CA SER A 585 23.97 -18.59 9.86
C SER A 585 24.16 -17.57 10.97
N GLU A 586 25.41 -17.17 11.19
CA GLU A 586 25.79 -16.12 12.16
C GLU A 586 25.71 -14.69 11.59
N LYS A 587 25.21 -14.52 10.35
CA LYS A 587 25.17 -13.21 9.68
C LYS A 587 24.33 -12.21 10.47
N ILE A 588 24.83 -10.98 10.59
CA ILE A 588 24.12 -9.90 11.29
C ILE A 588 22.96 -9.38 10.42
N ARG A 589 21.74 -9.67 10.86
CA ARG A 589 20.47 -9.27 10.23
C ARG A 589 19.51 -8.62 11.23
N PRO A 590 18.52 -7.84 10.76
CA PRO A 590 17.53 -7.22 11.64
C PRO A 590 16.51 -8.23 12.21
N ASN A 591 16.48 -9.47 11.72
CA ASN A 591 15.51 -10.50 12.13
C ASN A 591 15.55 -10.81 13.64
N GLN A 592 16.72 -10.68 14.26
CA GLN A 592 16.90 -10.85 15.70
C GLN A 592 15.99 -9.93 16.55
N LEU A 593 15.55 -8.80 15.98
CA LEU A 593 14.71 -7.85 16.67
C LEU A 593 13.32 -8.43 17.02
N PHE A 594 12.82 -9.41 16.27
CA PHE A 594 11.58 -10.12 16.62
C PHE A 594 11.66 -10.83 17.97
N ALA A 595 12.86 -11.25 18.39
CA ALA A 595 13.07 -11.94 19.66
C ALA A 595 12.77 -11.05 20.88
N ILE A 596 12.79 -9.72 20.71
CA ILE A 596 12.60 -8.73 21.77
C ILE A 596 11.37 -7.83 21.57
N SER A 597 10.73 -7.83 20.39
CA SER A 597 9.68 -6.85 20.05
C SER A 597 8.24 -7.37 20.08
N LEU A 598 8.05 -8.68 20.21
CA LEU A 598 6.72 -9.30 20.26
C LEU A 598 6.08 -9.14 21.64
N THR A 599 4.78 -9.41 21.76
CA THR A 599 4.05 -9.31 23.04
C THR A 599 4.75 -10.07 24.17
N TYR A 600 5.14 -11.31 23.90
CA TYR A 600 5.93 -12.15 24.78
C TYR A 600 7.31 -12.33 24.17
N PRO A 601 8.29 -11.46 24.51
CA PRO A 601 9.64 -11.60 23.99
C PRO A 601 10.27 -12.88 24.56
N VAL A 602 10.89 -13.66 23.66
CA VAL A 602 11.58 -14.90 24.04
C VAL A 602 12.90 -14.58 24.74
N ILE A 603 13.57 -13.47 24.37
CA ILE A 603 14.75 -12.95 25.06
C ILE A 603 14.32 -11.89 26.07
N GLN A 604 14.59 -12.15 27.34
CA GLN A 604 14.28 -11.23 28.45
C GLN A 604 15.53 -10.78 29.23
N LYS A 605 16.67 -11.45 29.02
CA LYS A 605 17.95 -11.10 29.65
C LYS A 605 18.44 -9.76 29.12
N GLU A 606 18.50 -8.76 30.00
CA GLU A 606 18.85 -7.36 29.65
C GLU A 606 20.18 -7.24 28.90
N GLU A 607 21.19 -8.02 29.26
CA GLU A 607 22.48 -8.06 28.56
C GLU A 607 22.34 -8.43 27.08
N ILE A 608 21.54 -9.46 26.77
CA ILE A 608 21.32 -9.91 25.40
C ILE A 608 20.50 -8.87 24.63
N VAL A 609 19.48 -8.28 25.26
CA VAL A 609 18.66 -7.21 24.67
C VAL A 609 19.53 -6.01 24.28
N ASN A 610 20.38 -5.53 25.21
CA ASN A 610 21.26 -4.40 24.96
C ASN A 610 22.26 -4.68 23.83
N ASN A 611 22.82 -5.89 23.79
CA ASN A 611 23.72 -6.34 22.73
C ASN A 611 23.02 -6.36 21.35
N ILE A 612 21.80 -6.90 21.28
CA ILE A 612 20.99 -6.88 20.05
C ILE A 612 20.78 -5.44 19.55
N LEU A 613 20.33 -4.54 20.43
CA LEU A 613 20.05 -3.15 20.08
C LEU A 613 21.32 -2.40 19.62
N GLU A 614 22.43 -2.57 20.35
CA GLU A 614 23.71 -1.94 20.01
C GLU A 614 24.22 -2.40 18.63
N ILE A 615 24.15 -3.70 18.33
CA ILE A 615 24.57 -4.25 17.03
C ILE A 615 23.68 -3.72 15.90
N VAL A 616 22.36 -3.72 16.10
CA VAL A 616 21.41 -3.23 15.08
C VAL A 616 21.64 -1.75 14.80
N GLU A 617 21.76 -0.92 15.84
CA GLU A 617 21.98 0.51 15.70
C GLU A 617 23.30 0.80 14.98
N LYS A 618 24.40 0.15 15.39
CA LYS A 618 25.73 0.41 14.81
C LYS A 618 25.93 -0.15 13.41
N LYS A 619 25.30 -1.29 13.07
CA LYS A 619 25.61 -2.05 11.85
C LYS A 619 24.50 -2.03 10.80
N LEU A 620 23.25 -1.83 11.20
CA LEU A 620 22.09 -1.96 10.33
C LEU A 620 21.31 -0.66 10.16
N LEU A 621 21.31 0.26 11.12
CA LEU A 621 20.53 1.50 11.02
C LEU A 621 21.14 2.50 10.02
N ASN A 622 20.28 3.10 9.19
CA ASN A 622 20.62 4.23 8.32
C ASN A 622 19.53 5.32 8.37
N LYS A 623 19.67 6.40 7.58
CA LYS A 623 18.73 7.54 7.57
C LYS A 623 17.29 7.20 7.16
N TYR A 624 17.08 6.04 6.54
CA TYR A 624 15.82 5.64 5.92
C TYR A 624 15.22 4.35 6.50
N GLY A 625 16.02 3.54 7.21
CA GLY A 625 15.58 2.30 7.85
C GLY A 625 16.72 1.34 8.16
N LEU A 626 16.39 0.07 8.38
CA LEU A 626 17.40 -0.97 8.63
C LEU A 626 17.89 -1.60 7.33
N LYS A 627 19.19 -1.87 7.26
CA LYS A 627 19.80 -2.74 6.25
C LYS A 627 19.37 -4.18 6.52
N THR A 628 19.06 -4.95 5.49
CA THR A 628 18.71 -6.38 5.64
C THR A 628 19.92 -7.26 5.94
N LEU A 629 21.14 -6.76 5.71
CA LEU A 629 22.41 -7.40 6.01
C LEU A 629 23.45 -6.34 6.38
N ALA A 630 24.30 -6.60 7.39
CA ALA A 630 25.36 -5.68 7.77
C ALA A 630 26.43 -5.57 6.66
N LYS A 631 27.01 -4.38 6.50
CA LYS A 631 27.99 -4.07 5.45
C LYS A 631 29.27 -4.92 5.52
N CYS A 632 29.62 -5.43 6.69
CA CYS A 632 30.78 -6.28 6.91
C CYS A 632 30.54 -7.77 6.56
N GLU A 633 29.31 -8.15 6.22
CA GLU A 633 28.95 -9.54 5.93
C GLU A 633 29.15 -9.88 4.44
N GLU A 634 29.51 -11.13 4.18
CA GLU A 634 29.60 -11.65 2.82
C GLU A 634 28.24 -11.62 2.11
N GLY A 635 28.23 -11.11 0.88
CA GLY A 635 27.04 -10.94 0.05
C GLY A 635 26.35 -9.58 0.16
N TYR A 636 26.92 -8.62 0.90
CA TYR A 636 26.39 -7.25 0.98
C TYR A 636 26.56 -6.48 -0.34
N VAL A 637 25.48 -5.88 -0.85
CA VAL A 637 25.47 -4.98 -2.01
C VAL A 637 24.81 -3.66 -1.62
N GLU A 638 25.54 -2.54 -1.75
CA GLU A 638 25.06 -1.21 -1.32
C GLU A 638 23.95 -0.67 -2.23
N ASN A 639 24.01 -0.95 -3.54
CA ASN A 639 23.14 -0.31 -4.54
C ASN A 639 22.14 -1.30 -5.17
N TYR A 640 20.85 -1.09 -4.90
CA TYR A 640 19.73 -1.85 -5.43
C TYR A 640 19.17 -1.20 -6.71
N PHE A 641 19.81 -1.50 -7.85
CA PHE A 641 19.37 -1.08 -9.20
C PHE A 641 19.58 -2.21 -10.20
N GLY A 642 18.87 -2.14 -11.31
CA GLY A 642 18.92 -3.13 -12.40
C GLY A 642 17.56 -3.67 -12.77
N ASP A 643 17.54 -4.63 -13.70
CA ASP A 643 16.36 -5.43 -14.04
C ASP A 643 15.86 -6.28 -12.86
N GLU A 644 14.75 -7.01 -13.04
CA GLU A 644 14.18 -7.87 -12.00
C GLU A 644 15.19 -8.88 -11.44
N LYS A 645 15.89 -9.64 -12.31
CA LYS A 645 16.88 -10.64 -11.88
C LYS A 645 18.03 -9.99 -11.11
N GLN A 646 18.53 -8.85 -11.58
CA GLN A 646 19.61 -8.11 -10.93
C GLN A 646 19.20 -7.59 -9.56
N ARG A 647 17.96 -7.12 -9.42
CA ARG A 647 17.40 -6.66 -8.14
C ARG A 647 17.17 -7.82 -7.18
N ASP A 648 16.57 -8.91 -7.64
CA ASP A 648 16.28 -10.08 -6.79
C ASP A 648 17.58 -10.70 -6.25
N ARG A 649 18.63 -10.81 -7.09
CA ARG A 649 19.98 -11.23 -6.64
C ARG A 649 20.57 -10.35 -5.54
N LYS A 650 20.14 -9.08 -5.45
CA LYS A 650 20.59 -8.10 -4.45
C LYS A 650 19.64 -8.00 -3.24
N LEU A 651 18.51 -8.74 -3.22
CA LEU A 651 17.53 -8.63 -2.13
C LEU A 651 18.14 -8.94 -0.75
N SER A 652 19.14 -9.84 -0.72
CA SER A 652 19.91 -10.20 0.47
C SER A 652 20.54 -9.02 1.22
N SER A 653 20.68 -7.88 0.55
CA SER A 653 21.36 -6.67 1.03
C SER A 653 20.57 -5.38 0.81
N ARG A 654 19.26 -5.50 0.55
CA ARG A 654 18.34 -4.37 0.40
C ARG A 654 18.56 -3.35 1.52
N ASN A 655 18.95 -2.16 1.13
CA ASN A 655 18.89 -0.99 2.00
C ASN A 655 17.39 -0.65 2.18
N ILE A 656 16.90 -0.72 3.41
CA ILE A 656 15.59 -0.25 3.91
C ILE A 656 14.53 -1.35 4.09
N MET A 657 14.56 -1.94 5.29
CA MET A 657 13.39 -2.45 5.99
C MET A 657 12.78 -1.29 6.78
N ALA A 658 11.76 -0.62 6.24
CA ALA A 658 10.97 0.37 6.98
C ALA A 658 10.07 -0.30 8.05
N MET A 659 9.73 -1.59 7.87
CA MET A 659 8.91 -2.38 8.80
C MET A 659 9.55 -2.58 10.19
N ALA A 660 10.89 -2.53 10.30
CA ALA A 660 11.58 -2.79 11.56
C ALA A 660 11.53 -1.62 12.56
N PHE A 661 10.90 -0.50 12.20
CA PHE A 661 10.75 0.66 13.10
C PHE A 661 9.84 0.42 14.30
N ARG A 662 9.18 -0.75 14.41
CA ARG A 662 8.54 -1.18 15.66
C ARG A 662 9.53 -1.22 16.84
N ILE A 663 10.84 -1.33 16.56
CA ILE A 663 11.82 -1.89 17.50
C ILE A 663 12.85 -0.87 18.01
N ILE A 664 12.90 0.33 17.43
CA ILE A 664 13.86 1.39 17.83
C ILE A 664 13.16 2.60 18.49
N LEU A 665 11.82 2.65 18.50
CA LEU A 665 11.01 3.73 19.10
C LEU A 665 10.14 3.19 20.24
#